data_AF-A0A1A8HXZ2-F1
#
_entry.id   AF-A0A1A8HXZ2-F1
#
_cell.length_a   1.000
_cell.length_b   1.000
_cell.length_c   1.000
_cell.angle_alpha   90.00
_cell.angle_beta   90.00
_cell.angle_gamma   90.00
#
_symmetry.space_group_name_H-M   'P 1'
#
loop_
_entity.id
_entity.type
_entity.pdbx_description
1 polymer ?
#
loop_
_entity_poly.entity_id
_entity_poly.type
_entity_poly.pdbx_seq_one_letter_code
_entity_poly.pdbx_strand_id
1 'polypeptide(L)'
;MRQLLLSNLTEILSGGVKVTLNPLLCNMDTIQWSDIVDKSSHSSIHQEADISTRQCDRCDSRCVNGSCWAAGPDHCQKFTKLVCAEQCSARCHGPKPIDCCNQHCAAGCTGPSATQCLACRDFNDDGTCIDACPPPKIYDRLIQQEVMNPKVKYAYGATCVKACPYNYVVTEGSCVRSCSAGTKEVQENGVHICKPCEGPCPKACDGIGMGSLSNTMAVNSTNIDSFRNCTSINGNIILSQHSFTGDPHYNIPPMEPEKLENLRTVKEITGYLMITAWPEDSRSLSVFENLEAIRGRAAYQNQYSLVVVNVNHLRWLGLRSLREISASNVMTVNWTRLFRSKAQTNTTSRSTCPQQNQACNQTCHHQCSEDGCWGPGPDMGRCVAQCNLLHGEPREVEVNSSCVECHSECLMMSEGPTCRGPGPGNCSQCAHFKDGHQCVARCPHGVLGDGDTLIWKYADETGHCQLCHQNCTEGCSGPGLSGCRGTTTNSTLAVGVVGGLLVAVLVLLLIVVLLRRRRIKQKRTIRRLLQEKKLEPLIPSGQAPNQAHLRILKETELKKDRVLGSGAFGTVYKGLWFPEDENVRIPVAIKVLREATSPKANQEVLDEAYVMASVDHPHVCRLLGICLTSSVQLVTQLMPYGCLLDYVRHHQETICGQWLLNWCVQIAKGMSYLEERHLVHRDLAARN
;
A
#
# COMPACT_ATOMS: atom_id res chain seq x y z
N MET A 1 -30.50 -25.06 11.74
CA MET A 1 -30.19 -24.29 12.97
C MET A 1 -31.47 -23.64 13.47
N ARG A 2 -31.83 -23.78 14.75
CA ARG A 2 -33.14 -23.31 15.29
C ARG A 2 -33.05 -22.02 16.10
N GLN A 3 -31.95 -21.81 16.82
CA GLN A 3 -31.70 -20.63 17.65
C GLN A 3 -30.26 -20.17 17.44
N LEU A 4 -30.02 -18.87 17.55
CA LEU A 4 -28.70 -18.24 17.47
C LEU A 4 -28.49 -17.42 18.74
N LEU A 5 -27.76 -17.97 19.71
CA LEU A 5 -27.68 -17.45 21.08
C LEU A 5 -26.59 -16.39 21.25
N LEU A 6 -26.76 -15.24 20.58
CA LEU A 6 -25.79 -14.12 20.63
C LEU A 6 -26.17 -13.06 21.66
N SER A 7 -26.61 -13.48 22.85
CA SER A 7 -27.15 -12.59 23.90
C SER A 7 -26.18 -11.53 24.44
N ASN A 8 -24.88 -11.66 24.16
CA ASN A 8 -23.85 -10.69 24.53
C ASN A 8 -23.32 -9.86 23.33
N LEU A 9 -23.85 -10.06 22.13
CA LEU A 9 -23.46 -9.26 20.96
C LEU A 9 -24.17 -7.91 20.99
N THR A 10 -23.41 -6.85 21.22
CA THR A 10 -23.92 -5.47 21.33
C THR A 10 -23.23 -4.47 20.40
N GLU A 11 -22.19 -4.89 19.66
CA GLU A 11 -21.45 -4.02 18.75
C GLU A 11 -20.97 -4.77 17.51
N ILE A 12 -21.14 -4.14 16.35
CA ILE A 12 -20.50 -4.49 15.08
C ILE A 12 -19.91 -3.19 14.54
N LEU A 13 -18.60 -3.00 14.77
CA LEU A 13 -17.88 -1.76 14.44
C LEU A 13 -17.83 -1.46 12.93
N SER A 14 -17.80 -2.49 12.10
CA SER A 14 -17.74 -2.35 10.64
C SER A 14 -18.37 -3.57 9.96
N GLY A 15 -19.10 -3.32 8.86
CA GLY A 15 -19.80 -4.34 8.09
C GLY A 15 -21.32 -4.36 8.34
N GLY A 16 -22.00 -5.27 7.63
CA GLY A 16 -23.45 -5.46 7.73
C GLY A 16 -23.84 -6.83 8.26
N VAL A 17 -25.16 -7.08 8.34
CA VAL A 17 -25.71 -8.34 8.80
C VAL A 17 -26.54 -8.96 7.68
N LYS A 18 -26.14 -10.15 7.23
CA LYS A 18 -26.87 -10.91 6.21
C LYS A 18 -27.31 -12.26 6.77
N VAL A 19 -28.62 -12.47 6.83
CA VAL A 19 -29.22 -13.73 7.27
C VAL A 19 -30.20 -14.18 6.19
N THR A 20 -29.82 -15.20 5.44
CA THR A 20 -30.60 -15.74 4.32
C THR A 20 -30.72 -17.26 4.44
N LEU A 21 -31.79 -17.86 3.91
CA LEU A 21 -31.97 -19.32 3.79
C LEU A 21 -31.90 -20.09 5.13
N ASN A 22 -32.49 -19.53 6.20
CA ASN A 22 -32.57 -20.18 7.51
C ASN A 22 -34.05 -20.43 7.90
N PRO A 23 -34.68 -21.51 7.39
CA PRO A 23 -36.12 -21.73 7.56
C PRO A 23 -36.51 -22.11 9.00
N LEU A 24 -35.59 -22.67 9.78
CA LEU A 24 -35.84 -23.11 11.15
C LEU A 24 -35.44 -22.07 12.21
N LEU A 25 -34.80 -20.97 11.82
CA LEU A 25 -34.27 -19.98 12.76
C LEU A 25 -35.41 -19.14 13.34
N CYS A 26 -35.44 -19.04 14.67
CA CYS A 26 -36.44 -18.29 15.44
C CYS A 26 -35.88 -17.00 16.05
N ASN A 27 -36.76 -16.05 16.36
CA ASN A 27 -36.53 -14.82 17.12
C ASN A 27 -35.56 -13.79 16.51
N MET A 28 -34.82 -14.14 15.44
CA MET A 28 -33.86 -13.25 14.77
C MET A 28 -34.49 -11.98 14.18
N ASP A 29 -35.75 -12.07 13.77
CA ASP A 29 -36.61 -10.96 13.32
C ASP A 29 -36.98 -9.97 14.43
N THR A 30 -36.84 -10.37 15.70
CA THR A 30 -37.13 -9.49 16.84
C THR A 30 -35.96 -8.58 17.22
N ILE A 31 -34.75 -8.85 16.70
CA ILE A 31 -33.53 -8.13 17.06
C ILE A 31 -33.50 -6.72 16.46
N GLN A 32 -33.28 -5.73 17.31
CA GLN A 32 -33.09 -4.33 16.91
C GLN A 32 -31.64 -4.09 16.49
N TRP A 33 -31.34 -4.37 15.23
CA TRP A 33 -29.99 -4.24 14.66
C TRP A 33 -29.41 -2.83 14.72
N SER A 34 -30.24 -1.80 14.78
CA SER A 34 -29.82 -0.40 14.91
C SER A 34 -29.13 -0.07 16.24
N ASP A 35 -29.26 -0.92 17.26
CA ASP A 35 -28.48 -0.84 18.50
C ASP A 35 -27.08 -1.45 18.34
N ILE A 36 -26.94 -2.49 17.52
CA ILE A 36 -25.73 -3.30 17.40
C ILE A 36 -24.81 -2.79 16.28
N VAL A 37 -25.37 -2.47 15.11
CA VAL A 37 -24.62 -2.09 13.91
C VAL A 37 -24.38 -0.59 13.90
N ASP A 38 -23.14 -0.17 13.62
CA ASP A 38 -22.86 1.25 13.51
C ASP A 38 -23.38 1.87 12.20
N LYS A 39 -24.22 2.91 12.30
CA LYS A 39 -24.89 3.56 11.17
C LYS A 39 -23.90 4.24 10.21
N SER A 40 -22.69 4.54 10.67
CA SER A 40 -21.61 5.14 9.87
C SER A 40 -21.04 4.19 8.81
N SER A 41 -21.31 2.88 8.91
CA SER A 41 -20.58 1.83 8.17
C SER A 41 -21.18 1.38 6.83
N HIS A 42 -22.13 2.12 6.22
CA HIS A 42 -22.83 1.71 4.98
C HIS A 42 -23.35 0.25 5.03
N SER A 43 -23.88 -0.16 6.19
CA SER A 43 -24.28 -1.53 6.45
C SER A 43 -25.58 -1.90 5.74
N SER A 44 -25.60 -2.98 4.96
CA SER A 44 -26.83 -3.59 4.48
C SER A 44 -27.33 -4.65 5.47
N ILE A 45 -28.59 -4.53 5.88
CA ILE A 45 -29.29 -5.55 6.68
C ILE A 45 -30.22 -6.29 5.73
N HIS A 46 -29.90 -7.55 5.44
CA HIS A 46 -30.72 -8.40 4.58
C HIS A 46 -31.25 -9.58 5.39
N GLN A 47 -32.56 -9.60 5.58
CA GLN A 47 -33.28 -10.68 6.26
C GLN A 47 -34.40 -11.17 5.35
N GLU A 48 -34.22 -12.36 4.76
CA GLU A 48 -35.28 -13.08 4.06
C GLU A 48 -35.77 -14.22 4.96
N ALA A 49 -36.96 -14.04 5.55
CA ALA A 49 -37.60 -15.05 6.36
C ALA A 49 -38.76 -15.67 5.58
N ASP A 50 -38.65 -16.95 5.25
CA ASP A 50 -39.74 -17.73 4.66
C ASP A 50 -40.84 -17.97 5.72
N ILE A 51 -42.01 -17.35 5.55
CA ILE A 51 -43.11 -17.27 6.55
C ILE A 51 -44.02 -18.50 6.45
N SER A 52 -43.48 -19.71 6.33
CA SER A 52 -44.28 -20.94 6.42
C SER A 52 -44.26 -21.49 7.84
N THR A 53 -45.40 -21.35 8.54
CA THR A 53 -45.82 -22.03 9.79
C THR A 53 -44.69 -22.43 10.74
N ARG A 54 -43.95 -21.45 11.28
CA ARG A 54 -42.92 -21.68 12.29
C ARG A 54 -43.52 -21.67 13.70
N GLN A 55 -43.33 -22.76 14.44
CA GLN A 55 -43.65 -22.81 15.87
C GLN A 55 -42.40 -22.38 16.67
N CYS A 56 -42.25 -21.06 16.83
CA CYS A 56 -41.19 -20.42 17.59
C CYS A 56 -41.69 -20.02 18.98
N ASP A 57 -40.85 -20.24 19.99
CA ASP A 57 -41.12 -19.79 21.35
C ASP A 57 -41.02 -18.26 21.41
N ARG A 58 -41.91 -17.63 22.20
CA ARG A 58 -41.93 -16.17 22.34
C ARG A 58 -40.80 -15.68 23.25
N CYS A 59 -40.39 -14.45 23.03
CA CYS A 59 -39.48 -13.76 23.94
C CYS A 59 -40.10 -13.62 25.34
N ASP A 60 -39.26 -13.63 26.37
CA ASP A 60 -39.67 -13.35 27.74
C ASP A 60 -40.31 -11.95 27.82
N SER A 61 -41.35 -11.79 28.64
CA SER A 61 -42.10 -10.53 28.76
C SER A 61 -41.25 -9.36 29.28
N ARG A 62 -40.09 -9.64 29.90
CA ARG A 62 -39.13 -8.63 30.36
C ARG A 62 -38.26 -8.07 29.24
N CYS A 63 -38.22 -8.69 28.06
CA CYS A 63 -37.38 -8.21 26.98
C CYS A 63 -37.92 -6.89 26.41
N VAL A 64 -37.05 -5.86 26.36
CA VAL A 64 -37.41 -4.54 25.81
C VAL A 64 -37.87 -4.71 24.35
N ASN A 65 -39.03 -4.13 24.03
CA ASN A 65 -39.70 -4.24 22.72
C ASN A 65 -39.91 -5.68 22.22
N GLY A 66 -39.90 -6.68 23.11
CA GLY A 66 -39.98 -8.08 22.72
C GLY A 66 -38.77 -8.57 21.93
N SER A 67 -37.61 -7.91 22.04
CA SER A 67 -36.39 -8.27 21.31
C SER A 67 -35.56 -9.30 22.08
N CYS A 68 -35.40 -10.49 21.50
CA CYS A 68 -34.62 -11.57 22.10
C CYS A 68 -33.92 -12.45 21.06
N TRP A 69 -32.82 -13.07 21.48
CA TRP A 69 -32.09 -14.05 20.68
C TRP A 69 -32.70 -15.47 20.75
N ALA A 70 -33.44 -15.75 21.83
CA ALA A 70 -34.18 -16.99 22.07
C ALA A 70 -35.19 -16.80 23.23
N ALA A 71 -36.03 -17.81 23.47
CA ALA A 71 -36.94 -17.84 24.62
C ALA A 71 -36.18 -17.87 25.95
N GLY A 72 -36.72 -17.17 26.95
CA GLY A 72 -36.15 -17.08 28.30
C GLY A 72 -35.46 -15.74 28.59
N PRO A 73 -35.29 -15.38 29.87
CA PRO A 73 -34.83 -14.04 30.26
C PRO A 73 -33.38 -13.74 29.98
N ASP A 74 -32.52 -14.76 30.02
CA ASP A 74 -31.08 -14.60 29.80
C ASP A 74 -30.75 -14.29 28.32
N HIS A 75 -31.76 -14.41 27.45
CA HIS A 75 -31.63 -14.24 26.01
C HIS A 75 -32.25 -12.94 25.48
N CYS A 76 -32.74 -12.06 26.36
CA CYS A 76 -33.16 -10.72 25.95
C CYS A 76 -31.99 -9.95 25.31
N GLN A 77 -32.29 -9.15 24.29
CA GLN A 77 -31.30 -8.26 23.69
C GLN A 77 -30.88 -7.20 24.72
N LYS A 78 -29.56 -7.04 24.91
CA LYS A 78 -28.99 -5.97 25.73
C LYS A 78 -28.85 -4.71 24.87
N PHE A 79 -29.51 -3.63 25.28
CA PHE A 79 -29.44 -2.35 24.60
C PHE A 79 -28.35 -1.48 25.22
N THR A 80 -27.47 -0.95 24.38
CA THR A 80 -26.33 -0.12 24.82
C THR A 80 -26.16 1.16 24.01
N LYS A 81 -27.06 1.46 23.07
CA LYS A 81 -27.02 2.65 22.21
C LYS A 81 -28.36 3.36 22.10
N LEU A 82 -29.44 2.64 21.78
CA LEU A 82 -30.77 3.23 21.55
C LEU A 82 -31.47 3.71 22.82
N VAL A 83 -31.09 3.15 23.97
CA VAL A 83 -31.68 3.49 25.29
C VAL A 83 -30.90 4.58 26.01
N CYS A 84 -29.80 5.08 25.43
CA CYS A 84 -28.90 6.02 26.09
C CYS A 84 -29.47 7.43 26.14
N ALA A 85 -29.02 8.20 27.14
CA ALA A 85 -29.30 9.62 27.20
C ALA A 85 -28.64 10.36 26.02
N GLU A 86 -29.26 11.45 25.54
CA GLU A 86 -28.74 12.23 24.41
C GLU A 86 -27.35 12.83 24.65
N GLN A 87 -26.93 12.99 25.91
CA GLN A 87 -25.59 13.49 26.24
C GLN A 87 -24.48 12.42 26.12
N CYS A 88 -24.84 11.14 25.97
CA CYS A 88 -23.84 10.09 25.82
C CYS A 88 -23.16 10.19 24.44
N SER A 89 -21.84 10.07 24.42
CA SER A 89 -21.06 10.15 23.16
C SER A 89 -21.29 8.97 22.22
N ALA A 90 -21.54 7.77 22.77
CA ALA A 90 -21.74 6.56 21.96
C ALA A 90 -22.59 5.50 22.67
N ARG A 91 -22.09 4.96 23.79
CA ARG A 91 -22.67 3.78 24.48
C ARG A 91 -23.04 4.11 25.92
N CYS A 92 -23.90 3.29 26.51
CA CYS A 92 -24.30 3.38 27.90
C CYS A 92 -24.62 2.00 28.49
N HIS A 93 -24.65 1.91 29.83
CA HIS A 93 -25.14 0.73 30.56
C HIS A 93 -26.53 0.95 31.17
N GLY A 94 -27.18 2.07 30.85
CA GLY A 94 -28.48 2.49 31.37
C GLY A 94 -28.94 3.80 30.74
N PRO A 95 -30.19 4.23 30.99
CA PRO A 95 -30.79 5.35 30.31
C PRO A 95 -30.44 6.73 30.89
N LYS A 96 -29.78 6.79 32.05
CA LYS A 96 -29.46 8.06 32.70
C LYS A 96 -28.12 8.60 32.19
N PRO A 97 -27.88 9.93 32.25
CA PRO A 97 -26.61 10.51 31.85
C PRO A 97 -25.40 9.98 32.65
N ILE A 98 -25.62 9.53 33.89
CA ILE A 98 -24.56 8.91 34.71
C ILE A 98 -24.16 7.51 34.22
N ASP A 99 -25.03 6.87 33.42
CA ASP A 99 -24.80 5.54 32.88
C ASP A 99 -24.04 5.57 31.54
N CYS A 100 -23.63 6.76 31.07
CA CYS A 100 -22.86 6.91 29.85
C CYS A 100 -21.49 6.24 29.98
N CYS A 101 -21.12 5.48 28.96
CA CYS A 101 -19.81 4.85 28.88
C CYS A 101 -18.75 5.85 28.40
N ASN A 102 -17.49 5.51 28.66
CA ASN A 102 -16.38 6.21 28.05
C ASN A 102 -16.45 6.13 26.51
N GLN A 103 -16.03 7.19 25.82
CA GLN A 103 -16.01 7.25 24.35
C GLN A 103 -15.15 6.16 23.68
N HIS A 104 -14.16 5.60 24.38
CA HIS A 104 -13.31 4.52 23.87
C HIS A 104 -13.92 3.12 24.07
N CYS A 105 -15.12 3.01 24.66
CA CYS A 105 -15.84 1.74 24.78
C CYS A 105 -16.62 1.40 23.51
N ALA A 106 -16.55 0.13 23.07
CA ALA A 106 -17.30 -0.38 21.92
C ALA A 106 -18.62 -1.06 22.34
N ALA A 107 -18.55 -2.17 23.06
CA ALA A 107 -19.71 -3.02 23.35
C ALA A 107 -20.63 -2.50 24.47
N GLY A 108 -20.19 -1.50 25.22
CA GLY A 108 -20.80 -1.07 26.49
C GLY A 108 -19.76 -1.03 27.62
N CYS A 109 -20.22 -0.83 28.85
CA CYS A 109 -19.34 -0.65 30.00
C CYS A 109 -20.01 -1.10 31.30
N THR A 110 -19.21 -1.24 32.35
CA THR A 110 -19.65 -1.43 33.75
C THR A 110 -19.61 -0.13 34.55
N GLY A 111 -19.10 0.95 33.96
CA GLY A 111 -19.00 2.28 34.53
C GLY A 111 -18.38 3.27 33.55
N PRO A 112 -18.23 4.55 33.94
CA PRO A 112 -17.87 5.63 33.01
C PRO A 112 -16.38 5.70 32.65
N SER A 113 -15.51 4.93 33.33
CA SER A 113 -14.06 4.94 33.07
C SER A 113 -13.69 4.13 31.82
N ALA A 114 -12.61 4.54 31.15
CA ALA A 114 -12.02 3.79 30.03
C ALA A 114 -11.48 2.40 30.43
N THR A 115 -11.30 2.12 31.72
CA THR A 115 -10.92 0.81 32.26
C THR A 115 -12.12 -0.12 32.51
N GLN A 116 -13.34 0.41 32.42
CA GLN A 116 -14.58 -0.31 32.72
C GLN A 116 -15.36 -0.70 31.46
N CYS A 117 -14.77 -0.51 30.28
CA CYS A 117 -15.35 -0.95 29.02
C CYS A 117 -15.43 -2.48 28.95
N LEU A 118 -16.52 -3.00 28.36
CA LEU A 118 -16.63 -4.43 28.06
C LEU A 118 -15.71 -4.85 26.91
N ALA A 119 -15.50 -3.95 25.95
CA ALA A 119 -14.54 -4.08 24.86
C ALA A 119 -14.05 -2.69 24.45
N CYS A 120 -12.78 -2.58 24.07
CA CYS A 120 -12.22 -1.35 23.55
C CYS A 120 -12.61 -1.16 22.08
N ARG A 121 -12.94 0.08 21.72
CA ARG A 121 -13.27 0.44 20.33
C ARG A 121 -12.06 0.33 19.41
N ASP A 122 -10.91 0.83 19.87
CA ASP A 122 -9.70 0.91 19.08
C ASP A 122 -8.60 0.00 19.66
N PHE A 123 -7.97 0.38 20.79
CA PHE A 123 -6.91 -0.42 21.42
C PHE A 123 -7.12 -0.62 22.92
N ASN A 124 -6.74 -1.79 23.41
CA ASN A 124 -6.60 -2.10 24.82
C ASN A 124 -5.14 -1.97 25.26
N ASP A 125 -4.88 -1.06 26.19
CA ASP A 125 -3.58 -0.89 26.83
C ASP A 125 -3.65 -1.29 28.31
N ASP A 126 -3.19 -2.51 28.62
CA ASP A 126 -3.17 -3.10 29.97
C ASP A 126 -4.51 -2.93 30.74
N GLY A 127 -5.64 -3.09 30.04
CA GLY A 127 -6.99 -2.97 30.59
C GLY A 127 -7.65 -1.59 30.42
N THR A 128 -6.95 -0.62 29.85
CA THR A 128 -7.47 0.72 29.56
C THR A 128 -7.73 0.89 28.07
N CYS A 129 -8.94 1.30 27.68
CA CYS A 129 -9.24 1.56 26.28
C CYS A 129 -8.76 2.93 25.82
N ILE A 130 -8.00 2.97 24.73
CA ILE A 130 -7.37 4.17 24.18
C ILE A 130 -7.49 4.20 22.64
N ASP A 131 -7.39 5.39 22.05
CA ASP A 131 -7.49 5.57 20.59
C ASP A 131 -6.22 5.16 19.83
N ALA A 132 -5.05 5.25 20.47
CA ALA A 132 -3.76 4.93 19.83
C ALA A 132 -2.74 4.44 20.86
N CYS A 133 -1.96 3.42 20.52
CA CYS A 133 -0.88 2.94 21.37
C CYS A 133 0.22 4.01 21.56
N PRO A 134 0.90 4.04 22.72
CA PRO A 134 2.02 4.95 22.98
C PRO A 134 3.08 4.95 21.86
N PRO A 135 3.28 6.06 21.14
CA PRO A 135 4.13 6.11 19.95
C PRO A 135 5.61 5.92 20.30
N PRO A 136 6.46 5.48 19.35
CA PRO A 136 7.88 5.26 19.59
C PRO A 136 8.67 6.56 19.82
N LYS A 137 8.19 7.68 19.27
CA LYS A 137 8.76 9.01 19.46
C LYS A 137 7.73 9.93 20.10
N ILE A 138 8.19 10.79 21.00
CA ILE A 138 7.41 11.86 21.62
C ILE A 138 8.15 13.18 21.45
N TYR A 139 7.40 14.27 21.30
CA TYR A 139 7.99 15.60 21.22
C TYR A 139 8.30 16.12 22.62
N ASP A 140 9.58 16.29 22.92
CA ASP A 140 10.02 16.90 24.16
C ASP A 140 10.00 18.42 24.01
N ARG A 141 9.12 19.07 24.80
CA ARG A 141 8.92 20.52 24.76
C ARG A 141 10.11 21.32 25.30
N LEU A 142 10.95 20.74 26.15
CA LEU A 142 12.10 21.43 26.75
C LEU A 142 13.23 21.57 25.76
N ILE A 143 13.52 20.51 25.00
CA ILE A 143 14.58 20.49 23.99
C ILE A 143 14.05 20.76 22.56
N GLN A 144 12.74 20.90 22.40
CA GLN A 144 12.04 21.16 21.13
C GLN A 144 12.35 20.13 20.02
N GLN A 145 12.57 18.87 20.40
CA GLN A 145 12.92 17.79 19.48
C GLN A 145 12.10 16.52 19.75
N GLU A 146 12.01 15.65 18.74
CA GLU A 146 11.46 14.31 18.92
C GLU A 146 12.48 13.41 19.62
N VAL A 147 12.10 12.87 20.77
CA VAL A 147 12.89 11.92 21.54
C VAL A 147 12.21 10.55 21.57
N MET A 148 13.00 9.51 21.84
CA MET A 148 12.45 8.16 22.02
C MET A 148 11.52 8.12 23.25
N ASN A 149 10.35 7.52 23.08
CA ASN A 149 9.39 7.36 24.15
C ASN A 149 9.78 6.16 25.03
N PRO A 150 10.11 6.35 26.32
CA PRO A 150 10.43 5.24 27.22
C PRO A 150 9.22 4.33 27.50
N LYS A 151 7.99 4.80 27.23
CA LYS A 151 6.75 4.05 27.39
C LYS A 151 6.19 3.52 26.06
N VAL A 152 7.02 3.40 25.03
CA VAL A 152 6.61 2.88 23.72
C VAL A 152 5.89 1.54 23.85
N LYS A 153 4.79 1.40 23.11
CA LYS A 153 4.11 0.13 22.87
C LYS A 153 3.67 0.08 21.41
N TYR A 154 3.62 -1.12 20.87
CA TYR A 154 3.28 -1.39 19.49
C TYR A 154 1.85 -1.91 19.39
N ALA A 155 1.11 -1.42 18.39
CA ALA A 155 -0.21 -1.94 18.08
C ALA A 155 -0.11 -3.36 17.50
N TYR A 156 -0.71 -4.33 18.18
CA TYR A 156 -0.87 -5.72 17.73
C TYR A 156 -2.36 -6.08 17.73
N GLY A 157 -2.97 -6.07 16.54
CA GLY A 157 -4.43 -6.16 16.43
C GLY A 157 -5.10 -5.01 17.18
N ALA A 158 -5.99 -5.32 18.13
CA ALA A 158 -6.67 -4.35 18.99
C ALA A 158 -6.00 -4.18 20.38
N THR A 159 -4.72 -4.52 20.52
CA THR A 159 -3.98 -4.48 21.80
C THR A 159 -2.64 -3.76 21.67
N CYS A 160 -2.18 -3.12 22.75
CA CYS A 160 -0.87 -2.50 22.81
C CYS A 160 0.14 -3.41 23.52
N VAL A 161 1.24 -3.79 22.84
CA VAL A 161 2.26 -4.70 23.37
C VAL A 161 3.62 -4.04 23.47
N LYS A 162 4.41 -4.35 24.49
CA LYS A 162 5.77 -3.80 24.65
C LYS A 162 6.75 -4.29 23.59
N ALA A 163 6.55 -5.51 23.10
CA ALA A 163 7.35 -6.13 22.06
C ALA A 163 6.44 -6.91 21.12
N CYS A 164 6.73 -6.86 19.81
CA CYS A 164 5.97 -7.62 18.84
C CYS A 164 6.18 -9.14 19.02
N PRO A 165 5.14 -9.96 18.79
CA PRO A 165 5.28 -11.41 18.86
C PRO A 165 6.34 -11.94 17.89
N TYR A 166 6.92 -13.11 18.21
CA TYR A 166 7.85 -13.79 17.32
C TYR A 166 7.15 -14.03 15.96
N ASN A 167 7.78 -13.63 14.86
CA ASN A 167 7.25 -13.58 13.48
C ASN A 167 6.50 -12.33 13.05
N TYR A 168 6.36 -11.29 13.88
CA TYR A 168 5.88 -9.97 13.40
C TYR A 168 7.05 -9.02 13.15
N VAL A 169 6.86 -8.12 12.19
CA VAL A 169 7.82 -7.05 11.88
C VAL A 169 7.36 -5.77 12.54
N VAL A 170 8.31 -5.07 13.15
CA VAL A 170 8.09 -3.77 13.78
C VAL A 170 8.12 -2.68 12.71
N THR A 171 7.06 -1.88 12.66
CA THR A 171 7.02 -0.60 11.93
C THR A 171 7.05 0.58 12.91
N GLU A 172 6.83 1.81 12.45
CA GLU A 172 6.83 3.06 13.26
C GLU A 172 5.71 3.14 14.34
N GLY A 173 5.21 2.02 14.85
CA GLY A 173 4.19 1.99 15.91
C GLY A 173 3.35 0.72 15.95
N SER A 174 3.54 -0.23 15.03
CA SER A 174 2.69 -1.41 14.92
C SER A 174 3.48 -2.68 14.64
N CYS A 175 2.87 -3.81 14.97
CA CYS A 175 3.34 -5.14 14.62
C CYS A 175 2.61 -5.58 13.36
N VAL A 176 3.32 -5.64 12.23
CA VAL A 176 2.74 -6.02 10.94
C VAL A 176 3.28 -7.37 10.47
N ARG A 177 2.51 -8.03 9.58
CA ARG A 177 2.94 -9.29 8.95
C ARG A 177 3.87 -9.08 7.77
N SER A 178 4.01 -7.88 7.26
CA SER A 178 4.86 -7.57 6.12
C SER A 178 5.15 -6.08 6.08
N CYS A 179 6.34 -5.71 5.61
CA CYS A 179 6.68 -4.33 5.36
C CYS A 179 5.85 -3.72 4.23
N SER A 180 5.58 -2.42 4.31
CA SER A 180 4.85 -1.68 3.28
C SER A 180 5.74 -1.44 2.05
N ALA A 181 5.12 -1.10 0.91
CA ALA A 181 5.85 -0.78 -0.32
C ALA A 181 6.90 0.31 -0.09
N GLY A 182 8.12 0.10 -0.59
CA GLY A 182 9.26 1.03 -0.38
C GLY A 182 10.09 0.74 0.88
N THR A 183 9.72 -0.27 1.67
CA THR A 183 10.47 -0.71 2.86
C THR A 183 10.84 -2.19 2.76
N LYS A 184 11.98 -2.56 3.36
CA LYS A 184 12.49 -3.94 3.45
C LYS A 184 12.57 -4.38 4.91
N GLU A 185 12.38 -5.67 5.12
CA GLU A 185 12.58 -6.29 6.42
C GLU A 185 14.08 -6.40 6.71
N VAL A 186 14.53 -5.89 7.84
CA VAL A 186 15.91 -5.96 8.32
C VAL A 186 15.90 -6.50 9.73
N GLN A 187 16.79 -7.43 10.03
CA GLN A 187 16.95 -7.92 11.39
C GLN A 187 17.98 -7.06 12.12
N GLU A 188 17.56 -6.41 13.20
CA GLU A 188 18.40 -5.56 14.03
C GLU A 188 18.23 -5.97 15.49
N ASN A 189 19.32 -6.34 16.16
CA ASN A 189 19.30 -6.85 17.55
C ASN A 189 18.31 -8.02 17.77
N GLY A 190 18.16 -8.90 16.77
CA GLY A 190 17.25 -10.06 16.84
C GLY A 190 15.77 -9.74 16.60
N VAL A 191 15.41 -8.47 16.38
CA VAL A 191 14.05 -8.03 16.06
C VAL A 191 13.96 -7.70 14.57
N HIS A 192 12.87 -8.11 13.94
CA HIS A 192 12.60 -7.79 12.53
C HIS A 192 11.96 -6.41 12.46
N ILE A 193 12.57 -5.48 11.71
CA ILE A 193 12.14 -4.08 11.59
C ILE A 193 12.01 -3.72 10.10
N CYS A 194 10.99 -2.94 9.75
CA CYS A 194 10.86 -2.39 8.40
C CYS A 194 11.71 -1.12 8.26
N LYS A 195 12.69 -1.13 7.36
CA LYS A 195 13.51 0.04 7.03
C LYS A 195 13.29 0.46 5.56
N PRO A 196 13.40 1.76 5.24
CA PRO A 196 13.38 2.22 3.85
C PRO A 196 14.46 1.51 3.01
N CYS A 197 14.16 1.20 1.75
CA CYS A 197 15.15 0.63 0.85
C CYS A 197 16.16 1.70 0.38
N GLU A 198 17.44 1.41 0.50
CA GLU A 198 18.51 2.18 -0.15
C GLU A 198 18.62 1.74 -1.62
N GLY A 199 17.78 2.30 -2.49
CA GLY A 199 17.67 1.92 -3.89
C GLY A 199 16.38 1.15 -4.21
N PRO A 200 16.30 0.43 -5.35
CA PRO A 200 15.13 -0.37 -5.71
C PRO A 200 14.91 -1.48 -4.68
N CYS A 201 13.73 -1.54 -4.06
CA CYS A 201 13.40 -2.61 -3.14
C CYS A 201 13.40 -3.99 -3.83
N PRO A 202 13.70 -5.08 -3.11
CA PRO A 202 13.39 -6.42 -3.57
C PRO A 202 11.93 -6.48 -4.00
N LYS A 203 11.65 -7.06 -5.18
CA LYS A 203 10.28 -7.13 -5.69
C LYS A 203 9.46 -8.05 -4.79
N ALA A 204 8.66 -7.43 -3.92
CA ALA A 204 7.67 -8.09 -3.09
C ALA A 204 6.37 -8.22 -3.89
N CYS A 205 5.81 -9.42 -3.92
CA CYS A 205 4.61 -9.72 -4.68
C CYS A 205 3.53 -10.30 -3.78
N ASP A 206 2.27 -10.04 -4.12
CA ASP A 206 1.14 -10.62 -3.39
C ASP A 206 1.12 -12.13 -3.57
N GLY A 207 0.97 -12.85 -2.46
CA GLY A 207 0.69 -14.27 -2.43
C GLY A 207 -0.82 -14.52 -2.41
N ILE A 208 -1.18 -15.80 -2.55
CA ILE A 208 -2.57 -16.26 -2.49
C ILE A 208 -3.22 -15.86 -1.16
N GLY A 209 -4.39 -15.22 -1.25
CA GLY A 209 -5.13 -14.69 -0.09
C GLY A 209 -4.70 -13.28 0.34
N MET A 210 -3.84 -12.59 -0.43
CA MET A 210 -3.38 -11.24 -0.14
C MET A 210 -3.55 -10.30 -1.35
N GLY A 211 -3.79 -9.02 -1.07
CA GLY A 211 -3.79 -7.95 -2.08
C GLY A 211 -4.65 -8.27 -3.31
N SER A 212 -4.02 -8.24 -4.49
CA SER A 212 -4.65 -8.57 -5.78
C SER A 212 -5.14 -10.02 -5.90
N LEU A 213 -4.66 -10.93 -5.05
CA LEU A 213 -4.98 -12.35 -5.03
C LEU A 213 -5.83 -12.74 -3.82
N SER A 214 -6.54 -11.79 -3.18
CA SER A 214 -7.34 -12.03 -1.98
C SER A 214 -8.47 -13.05 -2.19
N ASN A 215 -9.08 -13.05 -3.39
CA ASN A 215 -10.19 -13.95 -3.75
C ASN A 215 -9.73 -15.15 -4.59
N THR A 216 -8.42 -15.40 -4.66
CA THR A 216 -7.84 -16.50 -5.41
C THR A 216 -7.57 -17.68 -4.49
N MET A 217 -7.95 -18.90 -4.91
CA MET A 217 -7.77 -20.11 -4.09
C MET A 217 -6.40 -20.77 -4.27
N ALA A 218 -5.84 -20.71 -5.48
CA ALA A 218 -4.56 -21.34 -5.81
C ALA A 218 -3.87 -20.61 -6.96
N VAL A 219 -2.56 -20.84 -7.10
CA VAL A 219 -1.79 -20.41 -8.26
C VAL A 219 -2.31 -21.17 -9.49
N ASN A 220 -2.52 -20.47 -10.60
CA ASN A 220 -3.08 -21.04 -11.82
C ASN A 220 -2.56 -20.28 -13.07
N SER A 221 -3.03 -20.68 -14.25
CA SER A 221 -2.59 -20.14 -15.54
C SER A 221 -2.80 -18.63 -15.72
N THR A 222 -3.76 -18.02 -15.02
CA THR A 222 -4.07 -16.59 -15.17
C THR A 222 -3.27 -15.71 -14.22
N ASN A 223 -2.79 -16.24 -13.08
CA ASN A 223 -2.07 -15.47 -12.06
C ASN A 223 -0.58 -15.79 -11.93
N ILE A 224 -0.08 -16.91 -12.46
CA ILE A 224 1.32 -17.32 -12.32
C ILE A 224 2.33 -16.28 -12.83
N ASP A 225 1.96 -15.50 -13.85
CA ASP A 225 2.83 -14.46 -14.41
C ASP A 225 3.02 -13.25 -13.49
N SER A 226 2.13 -13.08 -12.49
CA SER A 226 2.31 -12.05 -11.44
C SER A 226 3.53 -12.31 -10.55
N PHE A 227 3.97 -13.58 -10.46
CA PHE A 227 5.12 -14.00 -9.67
C PHE A 227 6.47 -13.79 -10.37
N ARG A 228 6.48 -13.34 -11.63
CA ARG A 228 7.73 -13.15 -12.39
C ARG A 228 8.66 -12.15 -11.71
N ASN A 229 9.93 -12.53 -11.54
CA ASN A 229 10.98 -11.73 -10.88
C ASN A 229 10.68 -11.37 -9.41
N CYS A 230 9.76 -12.07 -8.76
CA CYS A 230 9.46 -11.85 -7.35
C CYS A 230 10.52 -12.53 -6.49
N THR A 231 11.01 -11.80 -5.48
CA THR A 231 12.03 -12.29 -4.53
C THR A 231 11.42 -12.61 -3.18
N SER A 232 10.35 -11.91 -2.80
CA SER A 232 9.60 -12.14 -1.58
C SER A 232 8.11 -12.21 -1.86
N ILE A 233 7.42 -13.18 -1.28
CA ILE A 233 5.97 -13.37 -1.41
C ILE A 233 5.26 -12.97 -0.10
N ASN A 234 4.38 -11.98 -0.21
CA ASN A 234 3.51 -11.53 0.86
C ASN A 234 2.20 -12.33 0.88
N GLY A 235 2.09 -13.34 1.72
CA GLY A 235 0.98 -14.29 1.73
C GLY A 235 1.44 -15.71 1.44
N ASN A 236 0.55 -16.50 0.83
CA ASN A 236 0.72 -17.94 0.69
C ASN A 236 1.05 -18.32 -0.75
N ILE A 237 1.63 -19.49 -0.95
CA ILE A 237 1.69 -20.14 -2.26
C ILE A 237 0.94 -21.45 -2.15
N ILE A 238 -0.09 -21.63 -2.98
CA ILE A 238 -0.94 -22.82 -2.98
C ILE A 238 -0.98 -23.39 -4.40
N LEU A 239 -0.43 -24.59 -4.57
CA LEU A 239 -0.46 -25.36 -5.81
C LEU A 239 -1.31 -26.60 -5.59
N SER A 240 -2.40 -26.69 -6.34
CA SER A 240 -3.41 -27.73 -6.21
C SER A 240 -3.68 -28.43 -7.53
N GLN A 241 -4.50 -29.48 -7.54
CA GLN A 241 -4.83 -30.20 -8.76
C GLN A 241 -5.40 -29.27 -9.85
N HIS A 242 -6.28 -28.33 -9.46
CA HIS A 242 -6.85 -27.33 -10.35
C HIS A 242 -5.83 -26.37 -10.98
N SER A 243 -4.65 -26.21 -10.36
CA SER A 243 -3.54 -25.45 -10.95
C SER A 243 -3.11 -26.08 -12.29
N PHE A 244 -3.11 -27.41 -12.38
CA PHE A 244 -2.60 -28.15 -13.54
C PHE A 244 -3.70 -28.70 -14.44
N THR A 245 -4.88 -29.03 -13.89
CA THR A 245 -6.02 -29.50 -14.71
C THR A 245 -6.89 -28.36 -15.24
N GLY A 246 -6.67 -27.13 -14.76
CA GLY A 246 -7.56 -26.01 -14.99
C GLY A 246 -8.84 -26.09 -14.15
N ASP A 247 -9.65 -25.04 -14.27
CA ASP A 247 -10.96 -24.91 -13.62
C ASP A 247 -12.01 -24.50 -14.67
N PRO A 248 -12.82 -25.45 -15.18
CA PRO A 248 -13.87 -25.17 -16.15
C PRO A 248 -14.97 -24.23 -15.62
N HIS A 249 -15.22 -24.19 -14.31
CA HIS A 249 -16.29 -23.34 -13.75
C HIS A 249 -15.96 -21.85 -13.90
N TYR A 250 -14.68 -21.51 -13.76
CA TYR A 250 -14.18 -20.14 -13.94
C TYR A 250 -13.49 -19.91 -15.28
N ASN A 251 -13.60 -20.83 -16.24
CA ASN A 251 -12.93 -20.80 -17.54
C ASN A 251 -11.40 -20.59 -17.43
N ILE A 252 -10.76 -21.21 -16.45
CA ILE A 252 -9.31 -21.13 -16.22
C ILE A 252 -8.66 -22.33 -16.91
N PRO A 253 -7.80 -22.13 -17.92
CA PRO A 253 -7.15 -23.24 -18.59
C PRO A 253 -6.08 -23.89 -17.69
N PRO A 254 -5.70 -25.16 -17.97
CA PRO A 254 -4.51 -25.79 -17.40
C PRO A 254 -3.28 -24.88 -17.44
N MET A 255 -2.52 -24.81 -16.34
CA MET A 255 -1.24 -24.11 -16.34
C MET A 255 -0.14 -24.98 -16.93
N GLU A 256 0.59 -24.43 -17.90
CA GLU A 256 1.78 -25.06 -18.46
C GLU A 256 2.86 -25.24 -17.38
N PRO A 257 3.42 -26.44 -17.18
CA PRO A 257 4.44 -26.70 -16.15
C PRO A 257 5.66 -25.77 -16.22
N GLU A 258 6.07 -25.33 -17.42
CA GLU A 258 7.21 -24.42 -17.61
C GLU A 258 7.00 -23.06 -16.91
N LYS A 259 5.74 -22.61 -16.76
CA LYS A 259 5.44 -21.36 -16.06
C LYS A 259 5.79 -21.40 -14.56
N LEU A 260 6.00 -22.58 -13.97
CA LEU A 260 6.48 -22.70 -12.60
C LEU A 260 7.85 -22.04 -12.41
N GLU A 261 8.67 -21.90 -13.46
CA GLU A 261 9.97 -21.18 -13.39
C GLU A 261 9.83 -19.72 -12.94
N ASN A 262 8.65 -19.10 -13.09
CA ASN A 262 8.38 -17.77 -12.54
C ASN A 262 8.59 -17.71 -11.01
N LEU A 263 8.47 -18.85 -10.30
CA LEU A 263 8.67 -18.96 -8.85
C LEU A 263 10.12 -19.17 -8.45
N ARG A 264 11.04 -19.34 -9.40
CA ARG A 264 12.44 -19.70 -9.12
C ARG A 264 13.26 -18.61 -8.46
N THR A 265 12.88 -17.35 -8.67
CA THR A 265 13.54 -16.20 -8.02
C THR A 265 13.10 -15.99 -6.58
N VAL A 266 12.08 -16.72 -6.11
CA VAL A 266 11.51 -16.53 -4.77
C VAL A 266 12.50 -17.05 -3.72
N LYS A 267 12.84 -16.16 -2.78
CA LYS A 267 13.71 -16.43 -1.64
C LYS A 267 12.97 -16.51 -0.32
N GLU A 268 11.83 -15.84 -0.21
CA GLU A 268 11.10 -15.75 1.05
C GLU A 268 9.59 -15.84 0.83
N ILE A 269 8.92 -16.64 1.68
CA ILE A 269 7.45 -16.72 1.75
C ILE A 269 7.03 -16.34 3.16
N THR A 270 6.21 -15.30 3.29
CA THR A 270 5.76 -14.80 4.60
C THR A 270 4.63 -15.65 5.22
N GLY A 271 3.76 -16.23 4.40
CA GLY A 271 2.68 -17.14 4.82
C GLY A 271 3.15 -18.60 4.83
N TYR A 272 2.38 -19.47 4.17
CA TYR A 272 2.70 -20.90 4.03
C TYR A 272 2.85 -21.34 2.56
N LEU A 273 3.58 -22.44 2.35
CA LEU A 273 3.70 -23.13 1.07
C LEU A 273 2.90 -24.43 1.13
N MET A 274 1.91 -24.58 0.24
CA MET A 274 1.07 -25.77 0.15
C MET A 274 1.10 -26.33 -1.26
N ILE A 275 1.48 -27.59 -1.37
CA ILE A 275 1.58 -28.34 -2.61
C ILE A 275 0.77 -29.63 -2.44
N THR A 276 -0.37 -29.69 -3.10
CA THR A 276 -1.25 -30.87 -3.13
C THR A 276 -1.29 -31.57 -4.48
N ALA A 277 -0.70 -30.96 -5.51
CA ALA A 277 -0.45 -31.56 -6.81
C ALA A 277 0.84 -30.99 -7.40
N TRP A 278 1.48 -31.75 -8.30
CA TRP A 278 2.70 -31.36 -9.00
C TRP A 278 2.76 -32.05 -10.38
N PRO A 279 3.45 -31.47 -11.39
CA PRO A 279 3.56 -32.10 -12.72
C PRO A 279 4.27 -33.45 -12.66
N GLU A 280 3.70 -34.48 -13.29
CA GLU A 280 4.20 -35.87 -13.25
C GLU A 280 5.60 -36.03 -13.86
N ASP A 281 5.94 -35.21 -14.86
CA ASP A 281 7.25 -35.20 -15.50
C ASP A 281 8.36 -34.67 -14.58
N SER A 282 7.99 -33.93 -13.53
CA SER A 282 8.93 -33.34 -12.59
C SER A 282 9.14 -34.22 -11.38
N ARG A 283 10.40 -34.59 -11.13
CA ARG A 283 10.78 -35.49 -10.03
C ARG A 283 11.15 -34.76 -8.74
N SER A 284 11.11 -33.42 -8.73
CA SER A 284 11.51 -32.60 -7.58
C SER A 284 10.80 -31.25 -7.53
N LEU A 285 10.88 -30.56 -6.39
CA LEU A 285 10.42 -29.18 -6.20
C LEU A 285 11.54 -28.16 -6.43
N SER A 286 12.52 -28.47 -7.30
CA SER A 286 13.70 -27.62 -7.57
C SER A 286 13.37 -26.22 -8.10
N VAL A 287 12.12 -25.98 -8.52
CA VAL A 287 11.59 -24.63 -8.75
C VAL A 287 11.79 -23.74 -7.52
N PHE A 288 11.73 -24.28 -6.31
CA PHE A 288 11.97 -23.53 -5.07
C PHE A 288 13.41 -23.69 -4.53
N GLU A 289 14.40 -23.99 -5.40
CA GLU A 289 15.79 -24.21 -4.98
C GLU A 289 16.44 -23.00 -4.29
N ASN A 290 15.95 -21.79 -4.56
CA ASN A 290 16.43 -20.53 -3.99
C ASN A 290 15.62 -20.06 -2.78
N LEU A 291 14.60 -20.82 -2.36
CA LEU A 291 13.78 -20.47 -1.20
C LEU A 291 14.62 -20.61 0.07
N GLU A 292 14.85 -19.50 0.77
CA GLU A 292 15.69 -19.41 1.96
C GLU A 292 14.86 -19.53 3.25
N ALA A 293 13.64 -18.97 3.28
CA ALA A 293 12.80 -18.95 4.48
C ALA A 293 11.28 -19.03 4.21
N ILE A 294 10.58 -19.75 5.09
CA ILE A 294 9.11 -19.74 5.19
C ILE A 294 8.73 -19.23 6.59
N ARG A 295 8.14 -18.04 6.67
CA ARG A 295 7.88 -17.39 7.96
C ARG A 295 6.67 -17.96 8.70
N GLY A 296 5.66 -18.49 7.99
CA GLY A 296 4.47 -19.06 8.61
C GLY A 296 3.60 -18.06 9.38
N ARG A 297 3.63 -16.77 9.01
CA ARG A 297 2.79 -15.70 9.63
C ARG A 297 1.29 -15.94 9.43
N ALA A 298 0.97 -16.69 8.38
CA ALA A 298 -0.30 -17.39 8.17
C ALA A 298 0.02 -18.89 8.04
N ALA A 299 -0.81 -19.76 8.62
CA ALA A 299 -0.61 -21.20 8.60
C ALA A 299 -1.89 -21.91 8.16
N TYR A 300 -1.74 -22.95 7.34
CA TYR A 300 -2.85 -23.79 6.93
C TYR A 300 -3.47 -24.45 8.17
N GLN A 301 -4.79 -24.30 8.34
CA GLN A 301 -5.54 -24.73 9.52
C GLN A 301 -4.94 -24.24 10.87
N ASN A 302 -4.23 -23.10 10.85
CA ASN A 302 -3.46 -22.58 12.00
C ASN A 302 -2.39 -23.55 12.54
N GLN A 303 -1.97 -24.53 11.73
CA GLN A 303 -1.06 -25.59 12.18
C GLN A 303 0.14 -25.80 11.27
N TYR A 304 0.05 -25.57 9.96
CA TYR A 304 1.13 -25.95 9.04
C TYR A 304 1.63 -24.79 8.18
N SER A 305 2.95 -24.60 8.11
CA SER A 305 3.62 -23.59 7.27
C SER A 305 4.22 -24.17 5.98
N LEU A 306 4.47 -25.47 5.95
CA LEU A 306 4.81 -26.23 4.76
C LEU A 306 3.98 -27.51 4.71
N VAL A 307 3.23 -27.68 3.62
CA VAL A 307 2.36 -28.84 3.37
C VAL A 307 2.70 -29.39 1.99
N VAL A 308 3.21 -30.62 1.95
CA VAL A 308 3.48 -31.33 0.70
C VAL A 308 2.81 -32.70 0.79
N VAL A 309 1.68 -32.86 0.10
CA VAL A 309 0.83 -34.06 0.18
C VAL A 309 0.35 -34.47 -1.21
N ASN A 310 0.00 -35.75 -1.40
CA ASN A 310 -0.50 -36.30 -2.67
C ASN A 310 0.43 -36.15 -3.89
N VAL A 311 1.75 -36.05 -3.68
CA VAL A 311 2.78 -35.92 -4.73
C VAL A 311 3.72 -37.12 -4.74
N ASN A 312 3.15 -38.32 -4.88
CA ASN A 312 3.86 -39.59 -4.68
C ASN A 312 4.92 -39.91 -5.75
N HIS A 313 4.93 -39.20 -6.87
CA HIS A 313 5.90 -39.36 -7.95
C HIS A 313 7.22 -38.60 -7.71
N LEU A 314 7.25 -37.67 -6.75
CA LEU A 314 8.47 -36.95 -6.39
C LEU A 314 9.51 -37.90 -5.79
N ARG A 315 10.75 -37.77 -6.24
CA ARG A 315 11.89 -38.55 -5.72
C ARG A 315 12.64 -37.81 -4.62
N TRP A 316 12.73 -36.49 -4.68
CA TRP A 316 13.35 -35.65 -3.65
C TRP A 316 12.72 -34.24 -3.66
N LEU A 317 12.94 -33.44 -2.61
CA LEU A 317 12.34 -32.11 -2.50
C LEU A 317 13.12 -31.04 -3.27
N GLY A 318 14.45 -30.98 -3.15
CA GLY A 318 15.28 -30.01 -3.89
C GLY A 318 15.29 -28.58 -3.33
N LEU A 319 14.84 -28.39 -2.08
CA LEU A 319 14.80 -27.08 -1.40
C LEU A 319 16.17 -26.69 -0.81
N ARG A 320 17.22 -26.70 -1.63
CA ARG A 320 18.63 -26.63 -1.17
C ARG A 320 19.00 -25.35 -0.39
N SER A 321 18.31 -24.24 -0.62
CA SER A 321 18.59 -22.98 0.06
C SER A 321 17.80 -22.79 1.36
N LEU A 322 16.86 -23.69 1.68
CA LEU A 322 15.92 -23.51 2.78
C LEU A 322 16.63 -23.67 4.12
N ARG A 323 16.69 -22.57 4.87
CA ARG A 323 17.39 -22.47 6.16
C ARG A 323 16.44 -22.34 7.34
N GLU A 324 15.26 -21.76 7.14
CA GLU A 324 14.36 -21.42 8.24
C GLU A 324 12.89 -21.69 7.91
N ILE A 325 12.19 -22.37 8.83
CA ILE A 325 10.73 -22.40 8.89
C ILE A 325 10.31 -21.83 10.26
N SER A 326 9.97 -20.54 10.29
CA SER A 326 9.91 -19.77 11.54
C SER A 326 8.73 -20.14 12.44
N ALA A 327 7.55 -20.45 11.86
CA ALA A 327 6.32 -20.72 12.62
C ALA A 327 5.61 -21.99 12.14
N SER A 328 4.85 -22.62 13.04
CA SER A 328 3.93 -23.73 12.75
C SER A 328 4.62 -25.08 12.42
N ASN A 329 3.84 -26.16 12.44
CA ASN A 329 4.29 -27.51 12.13
C ASN A 329 4.57 -27.67 10.64
N VAL A 330 5.29 -28.73 10.30
CA VAL A 330 5.55 -29.11 8.91
C VAL A 330 4.94 -30.48 8.69
N MET A 331 4.17 -30.62 7.61
CA MET A 331 3.63 -31.90 7.16
C MET A 331 4.44 -32.33 5.94
N THR A 332 5.53 -33.06 6.18
CA THR A 332 6.47 -33.57 5.16
C THR A 332 7.09 -34.92 5.60
N VAL A 333 7.92 -35.51 4.73
CA VAL A 333 8.80 -36.65 5.07
C VAL A 333 9.94 -36.17 5.98
N ASN A 334 10.28 -36.96 7.01
CA ASN A 334 11.14 -36.69 8.18
C ASN A 334 12.30 -35.65 8.06
N TRP A 335 12.16 -34.46 8.70
CA TRP A 335 13.25 -33.49 8.96
C TRP A 335 13.06 -32.80 10.33
N THR A 336 13.86 -33.16 11.34
CA THR A 336 13.69 -32.70 12.73
C THR A 336 14.57 -31.51 13.14
N ARG A 337 15.55 -31.10 12.33
CA ARG A 337 16.52 -30.01 12.66
C ARG A 337 16.19 -28.62 12.09
N LEU A 338 15.14 -28.46 11.29
CA LEU A 338 14.74 -27.17 10.67
C LEU A 338 13.86 -26.28 11.58
N PHE A 339 13.49 -26.78 12.76
CA PHE A 339 12.56 -26.13 13.67
C PHE A 339 13.27 -25.20 14.64
N ARG A 340 12.75 -23.98 14.75
CA ARG A 340 13.26 -22.96 15.68
C ARG A 340 12.66 -23.11 17.08
N SER A 341 11.45 -23.67 17.17
CA SER A 341 10.75 -23.90 18.44
C SER A 341 10.69 -25.39 18.79
N LYS A 342 10.97 -25.71 20.06
CA LYS A 342 10.85 -27.07 20.62
C LYS A 342 9.41 -27.62 20.60
N ALA A 343 8.41 -26.78 20.31
CA ALA A 343 7.00 -27.15 20.24
C ALA A 343 6.52 -27.55 18.83
N GLN A 344 7.37 -27.40 17.80
CA GLN A 344 7.02 -27.80 16.43
C GLN A 344 7.11 -29.33 16.29
N THR A 345 6.05 -29.95 15.77
CA THR A 345 5.94 -31.40 15.56
C THR A 345 5.82 -31.75 14.08
N ASN A 346 6.38 -32.89 13.68
CA ASN A 346 6.22 -33.44 12.34
C ASN A 346 5.12 -34.52 12.34
N THR A 347 4.14 -34.40 11.44
CA THR A 347 3.15 -35.45 11.17
C THR A 347 3.50 -36.12 9.85
N THR A 348 4.20 -37.25 9.91
CA THR A 348 4.62 -38.00 8.72
C THR A 348 3.50 -38.96 8.28
N SER A 349 2.95 -38.79 7.08
CA SER A 349 2.14 -39.83 6.44
C SER A 349 3.07 -40.87 5.81
N ARG A 350 2.73 -42.17 5.93
CA ARG A 350 3.57 -43.29 5.47
C ARG A 350 3.86 -43.17 3.96
N SER A 351 5.04 -42.71 3.57
CA SER A 351 5.58 -42.88 2.23
C SER A 351 6.23 -44.27 2.13
N THR A 352 5.47 -45.27 1.69
CA THR A 352 5.98 -46.59 1.34
C THR A 352 6.78 -46.51 0.03
N CYS A 353 8.09 -46.84 0.04
CA CYS A 353 8.80 -47.22 -1.20
C CYS A 353 7.94 -48.35 -1.85
N PRO A 354 7.50 -48.22 -3.13
CA PRO A 354 6.72 -49.27 -3.77
C PRO A 354 7.62 -50.49 -4.01
N GLN A 355 7.27 -51.59 -3.33
CA GLN A 355 7.75 -52.96 -3.52
C GLN A 355 9.19 -53.31 -3.07
N GLN A 356 9.22 -54.44 -2.35
CA GLN A 356 10.39 -55.17 -1.87
C GLN A 356 11.33 -55.52 -3.04
N ASN A 357 12.65 -55.40 -2.81
CA ASN A 357 13.79 -55.89 -3.62
C ASN A 357 14.59 -54.90 -4.49
N GLN A 358 14.45 -53.59 -4.32
CA GLN A 358 15.51 -52.65 -4.73
C GLN A 358 15.88 -51.76 -3.55
N ALA A 359 17.15 -51.77 -3.16
CA ALA A 359 17.69 -50.83 -2.18
C ALA A 359 17.34 -49.40 -2.66
N CYS A 360 16.63 -48.62 -1.84
CA CYS A 360 16.38 -47.20 -2.09
C CYS A 360 17.76 -46.49 -1.98
N ASN A 361 18.55 -46.55 -3.06
CA ASN A 361 19.96 -46.11 -3.18
C ASN A 361 20.06 -44.57 -3.34
N GLN A 362 19.20 -43.85 -2.60
CA GLN A 362 19.13 -42.40 -2.56
C GLN A 362 19.65 -41.91 -1.21
N THR A 363 20.89 -42.27 -0.92
CA THR A 363 21.65 -41.71 0.19
C THR A 363 22.22 -40.36 -0.23
N CYS A 364 22.39 -39.47 0.75
CA CYS A 364 23.08 -38.21 0.54
C CYS A 364 24.47 -38.46 -0.03
N HIS A 365 24.97 -37.51 -0.83
CA HIS A 365 26.33 -37.61 -1.35
C HIS A 365 27.31 -37.74 -0.17
N HIS A 366 28.38 -38.52 -0.32
CA HIS A 366 29.35 -38.81 0.76
C HIS A 366 30.04 -37.55 1.34
N GLN A 367 29.93 -36.41 0.65
CA GLN A 367 30.45 -35.10 1.08
C GLN A 367 29.44 -34.30 1.91
N CYS A 368 28.18 -34.73 1.97
CA CYS A 368 27.18 -34.11 2.84
C CYS A 368 27.39 -34.53 4.29
N SER A 369 27.13 -33.63 5.23
CA SER A 369 27.18 -33.94 6.66
C SER A 369 26.06 -34.92 7.06
N GLU A 370 26.13 -35.41 8.29
CA GLU A 370 25.05 -36.22 8.89
C GLU A 370 23.72 -35.47 9.04
N ASP A 371 23.67 -34.17 8.74
CA ASP A 371 22.45 -33.34 8.79
C ASP A 371 21.46 -33.67 7.66
N GLY A 372 21.87 -34.46 6.67
CA GLY A 372 21.06 -34.89 5.55
C GLY A 372 21.14 -33.95 4.34
N CYS A 373 20.32 -34.22 3.32
CA CYS A 373 20.41 -33.57 2.02
C CYS A 373 19.04 -33.39 1.38
N TRP A 374 18.90 -32.36 0.55
CA TRP A 374 17.65 -32.06 -0.16
C TRP A 374 17.44 -32.89 -1.44
N GLY A 375 18.42 -33.73 -1.81
CA GLY A 375 18.40 -34.60 -2.97
C GLY A 375 19.77 -35.26 -3.21
N PRO A 376 19.89 -36.10 -4.25
CA PRO A 376 21.15 -36.73 -4.61
C PRO A 376 22.13 -35.72 -5.24
N GLY A 377 23.42 -35.87 -4.95
CA GLY A 377 24.52 -35.06 -5.52
C GLY A 377 25.12 -34.02 -4.56
N PRO A 378 26.38 -33.58 -4.80
CA PRO A 378 27.10 -32.65 -3.91
C PRO A 378 26.50 -31.23 -3.87
N ASP A 379 25.85 -30.81 -4.97
CA ASP A 379 25.22 -29.49 -5.10
C ASP A 379 23.98 -29.29 -4.22
N MET A 380 23.42 -30.38 -3.68
CA MET A 380 22.26 -30.35 -2.78
C MET A 380 22.63 -30.01 -1.33
N GLY A 381 23.93 -29.88 -1.04
CA GLY A 381 24.48 -29.31 0.21
C GLY A 381 25.60 -28.28 0.00
N ARG A 382 25.93 -27.92 -1.26
CA ARG A 382 27.13 -27.14 -1.64
C ARG A 382 28.41 -27.60 -0.94
N CYS A 383 28.57 -28.91 -0.81
CA CYS A 383 29.76 -29.48 -0.19
C CYS A 383 30.84 -29.65 -1.27
N VAL A 384 32.00 -29.03 -1.09
CA VAL A 384 33.17 -29.22 -1.94
C VAL A 384 34.24 -29.98 -1.17
N ALA A 385 35.03 -30.81 -1.86
CA ALA A 385 36.08 -31.61 -1.22
C ALA A 385 37.22 -30.76 -0.64
N GLN A 386 37.50 -29.61 -1.28
CA GLN A 386 38.53 -28.64 -0.88
C GLN A 386 38.21 -27.28 -1.49
N CYS A 387 38.50 -26.19 -0.76
CA CYS A 387 38.46 -24.84 -1.31
C CYS A 387 39.68 -24.56 -2.20
N ASN A 388 39.58 -23.55 -3.07
CA ASN A 388 40.67 -23.12 -3.95
C ASN A 388 41.73 -22.28 -3.22
N LEU A 389 42.38 -22.87 -2.20
CA LEU A 389 43.36 -22.18 -1.34
C LEU A 389 44.67 -21.88 -2.08
N LEU A 390 45.24 -22.90 -2.74
CA LEU A 390 46.54 -22.85 -3.42
C LEU A 390 46.44 -22.99 -4.94
N HIS A 391 45.35 -23.57 -5.44
CA HIS A 391 45.10 -23.80 -6.86
C HIS A 391 43.59 -23.63 -7.13
N GLY A 392 43.24 -23.17 -8.34
CA GLY A 392 41.86 -22.91 -8.76
C GLY A 392 41.51 -21.42 -8.85
N GLU A 393 40.48 -21.12 -9.65
CA GLU A 393 39.90 -19.79 -9.82
C GLU A 393 38.38 -19.83 -9.58
N PRO A 394 37.81 -18.89 -8.81
CA PRO A 394 38.51 -17.83 -8.10
C PRO A 394 39.28 -18.37 -6.87
N ARG A 395 40.24 -17.58 -6.37
CA ARG A 395 41.02 -17.92 -5.17
C ARG A 395 40.17 -17.74 -3.92
N GLU A 396 40.26 -18.70 -3.01
CA GLU A 396 39.40 -18.77 -1.83
C GLU A 396 40.22 -18.88 -0.54
N VAL A 397 39.56 -18.58 0.56
CA VAL A 397 40.02 -18.84 1.93
C VAL A 397 38.92 -19.56 2.69
N GLU A 398 39.31 -20.48 3.58
CA GLU A 398 38.37 -21.17 4.45
C GLU A 398 38.06 -20.32 5.67
N VAL A 399 36.79 -19.97 5.86
CA VAL A 399 36.29 -19.26 7.05
C VAL A 399 35.10 -20.04 7.60
N ASN A 400 35.20 -20.53 8.84
CA ASN A 400 34.15 -21.34 9.49
C ASN A 400 33.67 -22.51 8.61
N SER A 401 34.60 -23.25 7.99
CA SER A 401 34.30 -24.38 7.09
C SER A 401 33.47 -24.02 5.86
N SER A 402 33.51 -22.75 5.43
CA SER A 402 32.96 -22.27 4.17
C SER A 402 34.07 -21.69 3.31
N CYS A 403 34.05 -22.02 2.01
CA CYS A 403 34.95 -21.41 1.04
C CYS A 403 34.45 -20.01 0.69
N VAL A 404 35.27 -19.00 0.96
CA VAL A 404 34.94 -17.60 0.70
C VAL A 404 35.96 -17.04 -0.28
N GLU A 405 35.47 -16.37 -1.31
CA GLU A 405 36.31 -15.76 -2.34
C GLU A 405 37.20 -14.65 -1.75
N CYS A 406 38.48 -14.63 -2.16
CA CYS A 406 39.38 -13.53 -1.87
C CYS A 406 38.92 -12.24 -2.59
N HIS A 407 39.26 -11.09 -2.02
CA HIS A 407 38.94 -9.81 -2.66
C HIS A 407 39.65 -9.67 -4.02
N SER A 408 39.01 -9.02 -5.00
CA SER A 408 39.56 -8.87 -6.36
C SER A 408 40.90 -8.13 -6.43
N GLU A 409 41.21 -7.34 -5.38
CA GLU A 409 42.48 -6.62 -5.24
C GLU A 409 43.60 -7.44 -4.57
N CYS A 410 43.37 -8.72 -4.26
CA CYS A 410 44.41 -9.61 -3.77
C CYS A 410 45.20 -10.21 -4.94
N LEU A 411 46.51 -10.03 -4.96
CA LEU A 411 47.39 -10.61 -5.96
C LEU A 411 47.40 -12.14 -5.81
N MET A 412 47.15 -12.87 -6.90
CA MET A 412 47.18 -14.33 -6.89
C MET A 412 48.58 -14.85 -6.55
N MET A 413 48.68 -15.63 -5.48
CA MET A 413 49.93 -16.24 -5.02
C MET A 413 50.11 -17.64 -5.60
N SER A 414 51.31 -17.94 -6.12
CA SER A 414 51.67 -19.29 -6.58
C SER A 414 52.11 -20.20 -5.43
N GLU A 415 52.81 -19.64 -4.44
CA GLU A 415 53.30 -20.36 -3.25
C GLU A 415 52.73 -19.71 -1.97
N GLY A 416 51.63 -20.27 -1.47
CA GLY A 416 50.95 -19.81 -0.25
C GLY A 416 49.53 -19.25 -0.48
N PRO A 417 48.80 -18.90 0.59
CA PRO A 417 47.42 -18.42 0.50
C PRO A 417 47.36 -16.99 -0.07
N THR A 418 46.46 -16.77 -1.04
CA THR A 418 46.22 -15.45 -1.67
C THR A 418 45.65 -14.43 -0.69
N CYS A 419 44.75 -14.85 0.20
CA CYS A 419 44.20 -14.02 1.27
C CYS A 419 44.07 -14.82 2.56
N ARG A 420 44.00 -14.10 3.68
CA ARG A 420 43.83 -14.66 5.04
C ARG A 420 42.39 -14.55 5.54
N GLY A 421 41.52 -13.92 4.77
CA GLY A 421 40.13 -13.65 5.11
C GLY A 421 39.45 -12.82 4.02
N PRO A 422 38.13 -12.60 4.11
CA PRO A 422 37.39 -11.80 3.16
C PRO A 422 37.77 -10.31 3.25
N GLY A 423 37.64 -9.61 2.13
CA GLY A 423 37.83 -8.16 2.03
C GLY A 423 39.24 -7.68 1.68
N PRO A 424 39.40 -6.40 1.30
CA PRO A 424 40.64 -5.89 0.71
C PRO A 424 41.80 -5.76 1.71
N GLY A 425 41.53 -5.76 3.02
CA GLY A 425 42.56 -5.66 4.06
C GLY A 425 43.23 -6.98 4.45
N ASN A 426 42.71 -8.11 3.97
CA ASN A 426 43.19 -9.44 4.32
C ASN A 426 43.98 -10.12 3.20
N CYS A 427 44.36 -9.37 2.17
CA CYS A 427 45.21 -9.89 1.11
C CYS A 427 46.62 -10.16 1.62
N SER A 428 47.25 -11.25 1.17
CA SER A 428 48.67 -11.49 1.42
C SER A 428 49.53 -10.44 0.71
N GLN A 429 49.13 -10.05 -0.50
CA GLN A 429 49.72 -8.97 -1.28
C GLN A 429 48.65 -8.28 -2.13
N CYS A 430 48.76 -6.97 -2.31
CA CYS A 430 47.83 -6.20 -3.15
C CYS A 430 48.19 -6.35 -4.63
N ALA A 431 47.18 -6.46 -5.49
CA ALA A 431 47.34 -6.52 -6.94
C ALA A 431 47.76 -5.17 -7.54
N HIS A 432 47.22 -4.06 -7.01
CA HIS A 432 47.48 -2.71 -7.50
C HIS A 432 48.18 -1.83 -6.45
N PHE A 433 47.43 -1.14 -5.58
CA PHE A 433 47.97 -0.19 -4.60
C PHE A 433 47.50 -0.53 -3.19
N LYS A 434 48.19 0.03 -2.19
CA LYS A 434 47.85 -0.16 -0.77
C LYS A 434 47.59 1.18 -0.10
N ASP A 435 46.36 1.39 0.38
CA ASP A 435 46.02 2.55 1.21
C ASP A 435 45.90 2.13 2.68
N GLY A 436 46.92 2.46 3.48
CA GLY A 436 47.04 2.00 4.86
C GLY A 436 47.15 0.47 4.93
N HIS A 437 46.08 -0.20 5.38
CA HIS A 437 46.01 -1.66 5.47
C HIS A 437 45.13 -2.29 4.39
N GLN A 438 44.49 -1.51 3.52
CA GLN A 438 43.54 -1.98 2.50
C GLN A 438 44.19 -1.99 1.12
N CYS A 439 43.96 -3.04 0.34
CA CYS A 439 44.30 -3.08 -1.08
C CYS A 439 43.24 -2.35 -1.91
N VAL A 440 43.69 -1.45 -2.80
CA VAL A 440 42.82 -0.61 -3.62
C VAL A 440 43.29 -0.57 -5.07
N ALA A 441 42.35 -0.53 -6.01
CA ALA A 441 42.64 -0.43 -7.45
C ALA A 441 43.32 0.91 -7.83
N ARG A 442 43.06 1.98 -7.05
CA ARG A 442 43.65 3.31 -7.21
C ARG A 442 43.67 4.03 -5.87
N CYS A 443 44.67 4.89 -5.66
CA CYS A 443 44.71 5.75 -4.48
C CYS A 443 43.52 6.73 -4.45
N PRO A 444 43.00 7.07 -3.25
CA PRO A 444 41.90 8.02 -3.09
C PRO A 444 42.15 9.35 -3.82
N HIS A 445 41.18 9.78 -4.63
CA HIS A 445 41.32 10.92 -5.53
C HIS A 445 40.05 11.77 -5.49
N GLY A 446 40.00 12.76 -4.58
CA GLY A 446 38.85 13.65 -4.40
C GLY A 446 37.75 13.04 -3.54
N VAL A 447 38.11 12.25 -2.53
CA VAL A 447 37.16 11.63 -1.60
C VAL A 447 36.90 12.60 -0.44
N LEU A 448 35.64 12.79 -0.04
CA LEU A 448 35.32 13.64 1.13
C LEU A 448 35.90 13.04 2.41
N GLY A 449 36.71 13.83 3.11
CA GLY A 449 37.18 13.58 4.46
C GLY A 449 36.36 14.33 5.51
N ASP A 450 36.81 14.27 6.75
CA ASP A 450 36.20 14.98 7.87
C ASP A 450 36.28 16.51 7.66
N GLY A 451 35.18 17.22 7.94
CA GLY A 451 35.10 18.69 7.82
C GLY A 451 35.06 19.26 6.40
N ASP A 452 34.39 18.60 5.44
CA ASP A 452 34.22 19.04 4.03
C ASP A 452 35.51 19.20 3.21
N THR A 453 36.62 18.59 3.65
CA THR A 453 37.90 18.64 2.92
C THR A 453 38.05 17.45 1.98
N LEU A 454 38.54 17.68 0.75
CA LEU A 454 38.80 16.61 -0.22
C LEU A 454 40.17 15.98 0.02
N ILE A 455 40.19 14.66 0.19
CA ILE A 455 41.39 13.85 0.34
C ILE A 455 41.91 13.45 -1.04
N TRP A 456 43.16 13.81 -1.29
CA TRP A 456 43.92 13.40 -2.47
C TRP A 456 45.15 12.63 -2.02
N LYS A 457 45.36 11.46 -2.63
CA LYS A 457 46.53 10.63 -2.42
C LYS A 457 47.16 10.25 -3.76
N TYR A 458 48.47 10.08 -3.77
CA TYR A 458 49.23 9.55 -4.89
C TYR A 458 49.92 8.25 -4.49
N ALA A 459 50.25 7.39 -5.45
CA ALA A 459 51.01 6.18 -5.18
C ALA A 459 52.51 6.50 -5.18
N ASP A 460 53.23 6.07 -4.16
CA ASP A 460 54.69 6.12 -4.15
C ASP A 460 55.31 4.99 -4.99
N GLU A 461 56.64 4.97 -5.09
CA GLU A 461 57.40 3.97 -5.87
C GLU A 461 57.20 2.53 -5.39
N THR A 462 56.70 2.35 -4.16
CA THR A 462 56.39 1.05 -3.57
C THR A 462 54.91 0.66 -3.69
N GLY A 463 54.10 1.51 -4.34
CA GLY A 463 52.66 1.30 -4.52
C GLY A 463 51.81 1.64 -3.29
N HIS A 464 52.37 2.32 -2.28
CA HIS A 464 51.61 2.79 -1.13
C HIS A 464 51.01 4.18 -1.38
N CYS A 465 49.77 4.39 -0.93
CA CYS A 465 49.07 5.64 -1.12
C CYS A 465 49.48 6.68 -0.06
N GLN A 466 50.13 7.76 -0.50
CA GLN A 466 50.58 8.87 0.32
C GLN A 466 49.69 10.10 0.12
N LEU A 467 49.49 10.91 1.17
CA LEU A 467 48.71 12.15 1.09
C LEU A 467 49.40 13.20 0.22
N CYS A 468 48.60 13.88 -0.61
CA CYS A 468 49.02 15.06 -1.32
C CYS A 468 49.29 16.23 -0.37
N HIS A 469 50.06 17.21 -0.84
CA HIS A 469 50.25 18.46 -0.12
C HIS A 469 48.91 19.20 0.04
N GLN A 470 48.69 19.87 1.18
CA GLN A 470 47.41 20.52 1.53
C GLN A 470 46.91 21.54 0.49
N ASN A 471 47.84 22.18 -0.24
CA ASN A 471 47.51 23.16 -1.29
C ASN A 471 47.19 22.53 -2.66
N CYS A 472 47.30 21.20 -2.84
CA CYS A 472 46.92 20.56 -4.09
C CYS A 472 45.39 20.30 -4.11
N THR A 473 44.60 21.28 -4.54
CA THR A 473 43.13 21.19 -4.56
C THR A 473 42.57 20.35 -5.70
N GLU A 474 43.36 20.12 -6.77
CA GLU A 474 42.98 19.34 -7.96
C GLU A 474 43.70 17.98 -8.05
N GLY A 475 44.33 17.56 -6.95
CA GLY A 475 45.12 16.34 -6.87
C GLY A 475 46.62 16.52 -7.16
N CYS A 476 47.37 15.45 -6.90
CA CYS A 476 48.82 15.42 -7.08
C CYS A 476 49.27 14.09 -7.69
N SER A 477 50.46 14.07 -8.28
CA SER A 477 51.10 12.87 -8.83
C SER A 477 52.41 12.53 -8.11
N GLY A 478 52.77 13.28 -7.07
CA GLY A 478 54.01 13.12 -6.32
C GLY A 478 54.04 13.99 -5.06
N PRO A 479 55.11 13.88 -4.25
CA PRO A 479 55.25 14.64 -3.00
C PRO A 479 55.42 16.14 -3.24
N GLY A 480 54.98 16.94 -2.26
CA GLY A 480 55.18 18.39 -2.23
C GLY A 480 54.38 19.18 -3.27
N LEU A 481 54.68 20.48 -3.38
CA LEU A 481 54.01 21.41 -4.30
C LEU A 481 54.37 21.16 -5.77
N SER A 482 55.57 20.61 -6.04
CA SER A 482 56.03 20.23 -7.40
C SER A 482 55.22 19.09 -8.01
N GLY A 483 54.53 18.29 -7.19
CA GLY A 483 53.69 17.19 -7.63
C GLY A 483 52.23 17.57 -7.87
N CYS A 484 51.79 18.80 -7.58
CA CYS A 484 50.41 19.21 -7.83
C CYS A 484 50.16 19.32 -9.35
N ARG A 485 49.03 18.81 -9.83
CA ARG A 485 48.54 19.13 -11.18
C ARG A 485 48.08 20.59 -11.16
N GLY A 486 48.89 21.50 -11.70
CA GLY A 486 48.49 22.91 -11.74
C GLY A 486 49.57 23.99 -11.92
N THR A 487 50.82 23.67 -12.27
CA THR A 487 51.80 24.71 -12.68
C THR A 487 52.19 24.56 -14.14
N THR A 488 51.25 24.86 -15.04
CA THR A 488 51.55 25.21 -16.44
C THR A 488 50.58 26.28 -16.93
N THR A 489 51.13 27.48 -17.12
CA THR A 489 50.78 28.51 -18.12
C THR A 489 49.30 28.76 -18.40
N ASN A 490 48.82 29.90 -17.91
CA ASN A 490 47.56 30.55 -18.31
C ASN A 490 47.42 30.61 -19.84
N SER A 491 46.55 29.78 -20.42
CA SER A 491 45.99 29.99 -21.76
C SER A 491 44.62 30.65 -21.63
N THR A 492 44.59 31.97 -21.85
CA THR A 492 43.47 32.89 -21.58
C THR A 492 42.29 32.83 -22.57
N LEU A 493 42.05 31.71 -23.26
CA LEU A 493 40.97 31.63 -24.26
C LEU A 493 39.81 30.68 -23.94
N ALA A 494 39.93 29.83 -22.90
CA ALA A 494 38.85 28.89 -22.54
C ALA A 494 37.83 29.43 -21.52
N VAL A 495 38.19 30.45 -20.73
CA VAL A 495 37.32 30.98 -19.64
C VAL A 495 36.13 31.78 -20.19
N GLY A 496 36.26 32.41 -21.36
CA GLY A 496 35.18 33.20 -21.96
C GLY A 496 34.01 32.36 -22.48
N VAL A 497 34.31 31.20 -23.10
CA VAL A 497 33.28 30.34 -23.72
C VAL A 497 32.53 29.54 -22.66
N VAL A 498 33.25 28.96 -21.69
CA VAL A 498 32.64 28.20 -20.59
C VAL A 498 31.89 29.13 -19.65
N GLY A 499 32.44 30.31 -19.32
CA GLY A 499 31.75 31.34 -18.53
C GLY A 499 30.50 31.88 -19.23
N GLY A 500 30.58 32.16 -20.53
CA GLY A 500 29.44 32.60 -21.34
C GLY A 500 28.33 31.57 -21.43
N LEU A 501 28.66 30.29 -21.63
CA LEU A 501 27.69 29.19 -21.62
C LEU A 501 27.04 29.00 -20.25
N LEU A 502 27.81 29.10 -19.17
CA LEU A 502 27.28 28.95 -17.81
C LEU A 502 26.33 30.10 -17.46
N VAL A 503 26.67 31.34 -17.82
CA VAL A 503 25.78 32.50 -17.65
C VAL A 503 24.53 32.37 -18.52
N ALA A 504 24.65 31.92 -19.77
CA ALA A 504 23.50 31.69 -20.64
C ALA A 504 22.55 30.64 -20.07
N VAL A 505 23.08 29.52 -19.55
CA VAL A 505 22.29 28.47 -18.90
C VAL A 505 21.62 28.98 -17.63
N LEU A 506 22.32 29.75 -16.79
CA LEU A 506 21.74 30.35 -15.58
C LEU A 506 20.64 31.36 -15.91
N VAL A 507 20.81 32.19 -16.94
CA VAL A 507 19.78 33.12 -17.43
C VAL A 507 18.58 32.35 -17.98
N LEU A 508 18.81 31.28 -18.73
CA LEU A 508 17.74 30.46 -19.30
C LEU A 508 16.96 29.72 -18.20
N LEU A 509 17.65 29.20 -17.19
CA LEU A 509 17.03 28.63 -15.98
C LEU A 509 16.23 29.68 -15.20
N LEU A 510 16.77 30.89 -15.03
CA LEU A 510 16.07 31.99 -14.37
C LEU A 510 14.80 32.37 -15.14
N ILE A 511 14.87 32.48 -16.48
CA ILE A 511 13.73 32.74 -17.34
C ILE A 511 12.69 31.62 -17.19
N VAL A 512 13.10 30.35 -17.23
CA VAL A 512 12.18 29.21 -17.03
C VAL A 512 11.52 29.26 -15.65
N VAL A 513 12.28 29.58 -14.59
CA VAL A 513 11.75 29.73 -13.23
C VAL A 513 10.77 30.90 -13.15
N LEU A 514 11.08 32.04 -13.76
CA LEU A 514 10.19 33.20 -13.80
C LEU A 514 8.92 32.92 -14.61
N LEU A 515 9.03 32.25 -15.75
CA LEU A 515 7.89 31.81 -16.58
C LEU A 515 7.04 30.78 -15.83
N ARG A 516 7.67 29.83 -15.12
CA ARG A 516 6.97 28.82 -14.29
C ARG A 516 6.28 29.49 -13.10
N ARG A 517 6.93 30.44 -12.43
CA ARG A 517 6.33 31.25 -11.35
C ARG A 517 5.15 32.07 -11.88
N ARG A 518 5.28 32.73 -13.04
CA ARG A 518 4.17 33.44 -13.70
C ARG A 518 3.01 32.50 -14.04
N ARG A 519 3.28 31.34 -14.67
CA ARG A 519 2.26 30.32 -14.98
C ARG A 519 1.58 29.77 -13.73
N ILE A 520 2.33 29.51 -12.65
CA ILE A 520 1.77 29.03 -11.38
C ILE A 520 0.92 30.11 -10.72
N LYS A 521 1.38 31.37 -10.68
CA LYS A 521 0.61 32.49 -10.15
C LYS A 521 -0.69 32.66 -10.92
N GLN A 522 -0.63 32.66 -12.26
CA GLN A 522 -1.81 32.74 -13.14
C GLN A 522 -2.78 31.57 -12.93
N LYS A 523 -2.30 30.33 -12.82
CA LYS A 523 -3.14 29.15 -12.52
C LYS A 523 -3.78 29.23 -11.13
N ARG A 524 -3.06 29.73 -10.12
CA ARG A 524 -3.59 29.91 -8.76
C ARG A 524 -4.65 31.02 -8.71
N THR A 525 -4.42 32.14 -9.38
CA THR A 525 -5.40 33.22 -9.53
C THR A 525 -6.67 32.73 -10.21
N ILE A 526 -6.56 32.00 -11.33
CA ILE A 526 -7.72 31.42 -12.02
C ILE A 526 -8.47 30.43 -11.13
N ARG A 527 -7.77 29.53 -10.41
CA ARG A 527 -8.42 28.61 -9.46
C ARG A 527 -9.13 29.36 -8.34
N ARG A 528 -8.52 30.40 -7.76
CA ARG A 528 -9.15 31.22 -6.72
C ARG A 528 -10.42 31.89 -7.23
N LEU A 529 -10.36 32.51 -8.41
CA LEU A 529 -11.52 33.18 -9.04
C LEU A 529 -12.64 32.21 -9.43
N LEU A 530 -12.31 30.97 -9.79
CA LEU A 530 -13.30 29.92 -10.09
C LEU A 530 -13.84 29.22 -8.82
N GLN A 531 -13.20 29.38 -7.66
CA GLN A 531 -13.39 28.51 -6.49
C GLN A 531 -13.58 29.29 -5.18
N GLU A 532 -14.14 30.49 -5.19
CA GLU A 532 -14.22 31.30 -3.96
C GLU A 532 -15.04 30.63 -2.83
N LYS A 533 -14.31 30.39 -1.71
CA LYS A 533 -14.66 30.17 -0.29
C LYS A 533 -15.68 29.06 0.09
N LYS A 534 -15.13 27.95 0.58
CA LYS A 534 -15.73 27.17 1.70
C LYS A 534 -15.76 28.07 2.95
N LEU A 535 -16.92 28.18 3.60
CA LEU A 535 -17.04 28.64 4.99
C LEU A 535 -17.57 27.47 5.86
N GLU A 536 -17.09 27.39 7.10
CA GLU A 536 -17.30 26.34 8.10
C GLU A 536 -18.76 26.19 8.62
N PRO A 537 -19.09 25.08 9.33
CA PRO A 537 -20.48 24.61 9.50
C PRO A 537 -21.17 24.99 10.83
N LEU A 538 -22.49 24.70 10.83
CA LEU A 538 -23.50 24.58 11.91
C LEU A 538 -24.38 25.85 12.11
N ILE A 539 -25.71 25.76 12.02
CA ILE A 539 -26.68 25.33 13.07
C ILE A 539 -27.98 24.76 12.45
N PRO A 540 -28.75 23.93 13.18
CA PRO A 540 -29.92 23.20 12.69
C PRO A 540 -31.22 23.99 12.86
N SER A 541 -31.92 24.28 11.76
CA SER A 541 -33.29 24.83 11.85
C SER A 541 -34.18 24.61 10.62
N GLY A 542 -33.76 23.85 9.61
CA GLY A 542 -34.67 23.44 8.52
C GLY A 542 -35.29 24.58 7.70
N GLN A 543 -34.78 25.82 7.81
CA GLN A 543 -35.10 26.94 6.92
C GLN A 543 -33.97 27.14 5.93
N ALA A 544 -34.32 27.37 4.66
CA ALA A 544 -33.37 27.48 3.55
C ALA A 544 -32.27 28.52 3.85
N PRO A 545 -30.98 28.19 3.67
CA PRO A 545 -29.90 29.12 3.91
C PRO A 545 -29.84 30.13 2.75
N ASN A 546 -30.05 31.41 3.06
CA ASN A 546 -29.69 32.47 2.14
C ASN A 546 -28.15 32.55 2.03
N GLN A 547 -27.67 32.78 0.79
CA GLN A 547 -26.37 33.35 0.40
C GLN A 547 -25.27 32.40 -0.11
N ALA A 548 -25.54 31.71 -1.22
CA ALA A 548 -24.54 31.66 -2.29
C ALA A 548 -24.38 33.10 -2.81
N HIS A 549 -23.21 33.72 -2.62
CA HIS A 549 -22.95 35.08 -3.15
C HIS A 549 -22.89 35.01 -4.69
N LEU A 550 -24.04 35.19 -5.35
CA LEU A 550 -24.14 35.35 -6.79
C LEU A 550 -23.26 36.53 -7.23
N ARG A 551 -22.25 36.28 -8.06
CA ARG A 551 -21.32 37.32 -8.51
C ARG A 551 -21.98 38.21 -9.57
N ILE A 552 -22.17 39.48 -9.24
CA ILE A 552 -22.64 40.49 -10.20
C ILE A 552 -21.41 41.00 -10.98
N LEU A 553 -21.44 40.83 -12.30
CA LEU A 553 -20.40 41.26 -13.23
C LEU A 553 -20.82 42.56 -13.92
N LYS A 554 -19.88 43.49 -14.09
CA LYS A 554 -20.12 44.69 -14.88
C LYS A 554 -20.01 44.39 -16.37
N GLU A 555 -20.73 45.16 -17.19
CA GLU A 555 -20.65 45.03 -18.66
C GLU A 555 -19.22 45.27 -19.18
N THR A 556 -18.49 46.18 -18.54
CA THR A 556 -17.10 46.51 -18.86
C THR A 556 -16.13 45.35 -18.63
N GLU A 557 -16.49 44.37 -17.78
CA GLU A 557 -15.68 43.17 -17.53
C GLU A 557 -15.90 42.09 -18.61
N LEU A 558 -16.89 42.24 -19.48
CA LEU A 558 -17.30 41.20 -20.43
C LEU A 558 -17.09 41.66 -21.87
N LYS A 559 -16.37 40.86 -22.65
CA LYS A 559 -16.25 41.03 -24.10
C LYS A 559 -16.89 39.87 -24.83
N LYS A 560 -17.97 40.13 -25.57
CA LYS A 560 -18.61 39.17 -26.46
C LYS A 560 -17.78 39.06 -27.75
N ASP A 561 -17.60 37.83 -28.22
CA ASP A 561 -16.91 37.48 -29.46
C ASP A 561 -17.95 36.97 -30.47
N ARG A 562 -17.87 35.71 -30.92
CA ARG A 562 -18.85 35.12 -31.85
C ARG A 562 -20.04 34.47 -31.15
N VAL A 563 -21.17 34.36 -31.87
CA VAL A 563 -22.34 33.58 -31.44
C VAL A 563 -22.01 32.08 -31.48
N LEU A 564 -22.37 31.35 -30.42
CA LEU A 564 -22.28 29.90 -30.33
C LEU A 564 -23.62 29.21 -30.61
N GLY A 565 -24.73 29.87 -30.25
CA GLY A 565 -26.07 29.36 -30.53
C GLY A 565 -27.15 30.38 -30.16
N SER A 566 -28.32 30.28 -30.78
CA SER A 566 -29.50 31.12 -30.48
C SER A 566 -30.73 30.23 -30.40
N GLY A 567 -31.58 30.46 -29.41
CA GLY A 567 -32.80 29.68 -29.19
C GLY A 567 -33.87 30.48 -28.48
N ALA A 568 -34.94 29.80 -28.05
CA ALA A 568 -36.08 30.41 -27.38
C ALA A 568 -35.68 31.19 -26.11
N PHE A 569 -34.69 30.70 -25.38
CA PHE A 569 -34.24 31.26 -24.10
C PHE A 569 -33.13 32.33 -24.22
N GLY A 570 -32.75 32.73 -25.44
CA GLY A 570 -31.68 33.72 -25.63
C GLY A 570 -30.59 33.32 -26.62
N THR A 571 -29.58 34.17 -26.71
CA THR A 571 -28.41 33.99 -27.57
C THR A 571 -27.16 33.77 -26.72
N VAL A 572 -26.41 32.71 -27.00
CA VAL A 572 -25.16 32.38 -26.33
C VAL A 572 -23.98 32.85 -27.18
N TYR A 573 -23.12 33.66 -26.59
CA TYR A 573 -21.88 34.15 -27.19
C TYR A 573 -20.68 33.45 -26.55
N LYS A 574 -19.66 33.16 -27.33
CA LYS A 574 -18.31 33.00 -26.80
C LYS A 574 -17.85 34.37 -26.33
N GLY A 575 -17.22 34.45 -25.17
CA GLY A 575 -16.72 35.71 -24.64
C GLY A 575 -15.48 35.56 -23.79
N LEU A 576 -14.98 36.71 -23.36
CA LEU A 576 -13.88 36.83 -22.41
C LEU A 576 -14.37 37.64 -21.21
N TRP A 577 -14.06 37.14 -20.02
CA TRP A 577 -14.26 37.85 -18.77
C TRP A 577 -12.91 38.37 -18.24
N PHE A 578 -12.89 39.64 -17.87
CA PHE A 578 -11.76 40.40 -17.33
C PHE A 578 -12.12 40.86 -15.92
N PRO A 579 -11.78 40.10 -14.87
CA PRO A 579 -12.07 40.48 -13.50
C PRO A 579 -11.36 41.79 -13.14
N GLU A 580 -12.06 42.71 -12.47
CA GLU A 580 -11.43 43.90 -11.90
C GLU A 580 -10.30 43.48 -10.93
N ASP A 581 -9.21 44.24 -10.93
CA ASP A 581 -8.00 44.03 -10.13
C ASP A 581 -7.13 42.79 -10.44
N GLU A 582 -7.48 42.00 -11.45
CA GLU A 582 -6.70 40.81 -11.85
C GLU A 582 -6.28 40.86 -13.32
N ASN A 583 -4.97 40.70 -13.59
CA ASN A 583 -4.45 40.68 -14.97
C ASN A 583 -4.60 39.29 -15.62
N VAL A 584 -5.84 38.79 -15.65
CA VAL A 584 -6.21 37.49 -16.23
C VAL A 584 -7.43 37.64 -17.14
N ARG A 585 -7.47 36.81 -18.19
CA ARG A 585 -8.59 36.73 -19.13
C ARG A 585 -9.18 35.32 -19.09
N ILE A 586 -10.47 35.20 -18.83
CA ILE A 586 -11.15 33.92 -18.64
C ILE A 586 -12.12 33.69 -19.80
N PRO A 587 -11.97 32.61 -20.59
CA PRO A 587 -12.93 32.28 -21.63
C PRO A 587 -14.25 31.81 -21.02
N VAL A 588 -15.34 32.44 -21.43
CA VAL A 588 -16.69 32.23 -20.87
C VAL A 588 -17.73 32.05 -21.97
N ALA A 589 -18.86 31.44 -21.63
CA ALA A 589 -20.07 31.47 -22.43
C ALA A 589 -21.03 32.51 -21.83
N ILE A 590 -21.44 33.49 -22.62
CA ILE A 590 -22.30 34.60 -22.20
C ILE A 590 -23.66 34.39 -22.84
N LYS A 591 -24.65 33.96 -22.06
CA LYS A 591 -26.03 33.79 -22.51
C LYS A 591 -26.80 35.07 -22.24
N VAL A 592 -27.13 35.82 -23.28
CA VAL A 592 -28.00 37.00 -23.23
C VAL A 592 -29.44 36.52 -23.33
N LEU A 593 -30.22 36.72 -22.27
CA LEU A 593 -31.63 36.36 -22.24
C LEU A 593 -32.43 37.36 -23.10
N ARG A 594 -33.46 36.87 -23.81
CA ARG A 594 -34.41 37.75 -24.52
C ARG A 594 -35.28 38.47 -23.48
N GLU A 595 -35.64 39.72 -23.76
CA GLU A 595 -36.30 40.66 -22.85
C GLU A 595 -37.36 40.02 -21.94
N ALA A 596 -37.17 40.14 -20.63
CA ALA A 596 -38.19 39.93 -19.63
C ALA A 596 -38.89 41.27 -19.37
N THR A 597 -40.02 41.50 -20.02
CA THR A 597 -40.77 42.78 -19.98
C THR A 597 -41.52 43.02 -18.67
N SER A 598 -41.34 42.18 -17.63
CA SER A 598 -41.98 42.36 -16.31
C SER A 598 -40.99 42.23 -15.14
N PRO A 599 -41.14 43.04 -14.07
CA PRO A 599 -40.31 42.93 -12.85
C PRO A 599 -40.37 41.54 -12.20
N LYS A 600 -41.51 40.85 -12.31
CA LYS A 600 -41.72 39.50 -11.79
C LYS A 600 -40.86 38.45 -12.49
N ALA A 601 -40.75 38.55 -13.83
CA ALA A 601 -39.91 37.66 -14.61
C ALA A 601 -38.40 37.85 -14.32
N ASN A 602 -37.96 39.08 -14.01
CA ASN A 602 -36.59 39.33 -13.59
C ASN A 602 -36.26 38.70 -12.22
N GLN A 603 -37.22 38.68 -11.29
CA GLN A 603 -37.04 38.05 -9.99
C GLN A 603 -36.96 36.52 -10.09
N GLU A 604 -37.82 35.90 -10.90
CA GLU A 604 -37.77 34.45 -11.17
C GLU A 604 -36.44 34.04 -11.81
N VAL A 605 -35.91 34.85 -12.75
CA VAL A 605 -34.59 34.62 -13.36
C VAL A 605 -33.45 34.74 -12.34
N LEU A 606 -33.54 35.69 -11.42
CA LEU A 606 -32.56 35.85 -10.34
C LEU A 606 -32.59 34.66 -9.37
N ASP A 607 -33.77 34.20 -8.98
CA ASP A 607 -33.95 33.04 -8.10
C ASP A 607 -33.37 31.76 -8.72
N GLU A 608 -33.61 31.53 -10.01
CA GLU A 608 -32.98 30.41 -10.74
C GLU A 608 -31.46 30.57 -10.84
N ALA A 609 -30.96 31.79 -11.07
CA ALA A 609 -29.53 32.07 -11.10
C ALA A 609 -28.86 31.82 -9.73
N TYR A 610 -29.54 32.13 -8.62
CA TYR A 610 -29.07 31.80 -7.27
C TYR A 610 -28.92 30.30 -7.07
N VAL A 611 -29.91 29.52 -7.49
CA VAL A 611 -29.84 28.06 -7.44
C VAL A 611 -28.65 27.54 -8.27
N MET A 612 -28.48 28.04 -9.49
CA MET A 612 -27.35 27.66 -10.36
C MET A 612 -25.99 28.05 -9.78
N ALA A 613 -25.90 29.17 -9.07
CA ALA A 613 -24.67 29.62 -8.41
C ALA A 613 -24.30 28.79 -7.18
N SER A 614 -25.28 28.12 -6.54
CA SER A 614 -25.06 27.26 -5.37
C SER A 614 -24.42 25.89 -5.70
N VAL A 615 -24.39 25.53 -6.98
CA VAL A 615 -23.88 24.23 -7.43
C VAL A 615 -22.37 24.25 -7.63
N ASP A 616 -21.66 23.36 -6.92
CA ASP A 616 -20.21 23.17 -7.01
C ASP A 616 -19.86 21.69 -7.17
N HIS A 617 -19.78 21.23 -8.42
CA HIS A 617 -19.42 19.85 -8.75
C HIS A 617 -18.68 19.78 -10.09
N PRO A 618 -17.61 18.95 -10.24
CA PRO A 618 -16.81 18.88 -11.47
C PRO A 618 -17.58 18.41 -12.72
N HIS A 619 -18.73 17.76 -12.53
CA HIS A 619 -19.59 17.26 -13.62
C HIS A 619 -20.90 18.05 -13.77
N VAL A 620 -21.02 19.23 -13.16
CA VAL A 620 -22.15 20.15 -13.37
C VAL A 620 -21.60 21.52 -13.78
N CYS A 621 -22.16 22.11 -14.83
CA CYS A 621 -21.68 23.39 -15.36
C CYS A 621 -21.99 24.53 -14.38
N ARG A 622 -20.95 25.21 -13.89
CA ARG A 622 -21.07 26.27 -12.89
C ARG A 622 -21.43 27.62 -13.51
N LEU A 623 -22.33 28.34 -12.84
CA LEU A 623 -22.56 29.77 -13.10
C LEU A 623 -21.43 30.59 -12.46
N LEU A 624 -20.69 31.34 -13.28
CA LEU A 624 -19.57 32.17 -12.84
C LEU A 624 -20.03 33.56 -12.38
N GLY A 625 -21.13 34.06 -12.95
CA GLY A 625 -21.74 35.32 -12.55
C GLY A 625 -22.91 35.71 -13.43
N ILE A 626 -23.54 36.82 -13.06
CA ILE A 626 -24.66 37.44 -13.76
C ILE A 626 -24.32 38.90 -14.07
N CYS A 627 -24.65 39.36 -15.26
CA CYS A 627 -24.53 40.77 -15.63
C CYS A 627 -25.96 41.33 -15.81
N LEU A 628 -26.29 42.35 -15.01
CA LEU A 628 -27.60 42.98 -14.96
C LEU A 628 -27.52 44.32 -15.69
N THR A 629 -27.72 44.32 -17.00
CA THR A 629 -27.81 45.54 -17.83
C THR A 629 -29.22 45.66 -18.43
N SER A 630 -29.35 46.27 -19.61
CA SER A 630 -30.62 46.33 -20.35
C SER A 630 -31.18 44.93 -20.69
N SER A 631 -30.33 43.91 -20.73
CA SER A 631 -30.71 42.50 -20.82
C SER A 631 -29.90 41.69 -19.81
N VAL A 632 -30.55 40.75 -19.12
CA VAL A 632 -29.88 39.86 -18.16
C VAL A 632 -28.97 38.90 -18.91
N GLN A 633 -27.70 38.80 -18.47
CA GLN A 633 -26.71 37.93 -19.07
C GLN A 633 -26.19 36.92 -18.05
N LEU A 634 -26.30 35.63 -18.34
CA LEU A 634 -25.76 34.55 -17.53
C LEU A 634 -24.38 34.16 -18.06
N VAL A 635 -23.38 34.14 -17.19
CA VAL A 635 -21.99 33.85 -17.56
C VAL A 635 -21.57 32.51 -16.97
N THR A 636 -21.32 31.52 -17.83
CA THR A 636 -20.86 30.18 -17.43
C THR A 636 -19.48 29.88 -18.00
N GLN A 637 -18.87 28.79 -17.53
CA GLN A 637 -17.62 28.30 -18.11
C GLN A 637 -17.82 27.96 -19.60
N LEU A 638 -16.83 28.33 -20.43
CA LEU A 638 -16.85 27.93 -21.84
C LEU A 638 -16.49 26.45 -21.96
N MET A 639 -17.37 25.66 -22.58
CA MET A 639 -17.08 24.28 -22.97
C MET A 639 -16.39 24.26 -24.34
N PRO A 640 -15.07 23.98 -24.40
CA PRO A 640 -14.27 24.22 -25.62
C PRO A 640 -14.62 23.28 -26.78
N TYR A 641 -15.21 22.13 -26.48
CA TYR A 641 -15.57 21.10 -27.47
C TYR A 641 -17.04 21.14 -27.91
N GLY A 642 -17.80 22.15 -27.48
CA GLY A 642 -19.22 22.27 -27.84
C GLY A 642 -20.12 21.31 -27.05
N CYS A 643 -21.30 21.00 -27.59
CA CYS A 643 -22.24 20.07 -26.97
C CYS A 643 -21.84 18.62 -27.21
N LEU A 644 -22.22 17.73 -26.28
CA LEU A 644 -21.82 16.33 -26.31
C LEU A 644 -22.33 15.59 -27.56
N LEU A 645 -23.59 15.82 -27.95
CA LEU A 645 -24.21 15.20 -29.11
C LEU A 645 -23.42 15.45 -30.41
N ASP A 646 -23.11 16.72 -30.70
CA ASP A 646 -22.34 17.06 -31.89
C ASP A 646 -20.94 16.48 -31.80
N TYR A 647 -20.31 16.53 -30.62
CA TYR A 647 -18.97 15.98 -30.43
C TYR A 647 -18.90 14.47 -30.70
N VAL A 648 -19.84 13.70 -30.17
CA VAL A 648 -19.96 12.24 -30.38
C VAL A 648 -20.17 11.93 -31.85
N ARG A 649 -21.09 12.65 -32.52
CA ARG A 649 -21.38 12.44 -33.94
C ARG A 649 -20.17 12.71 -34.84
N HIS A 650 -19.44 13.79 -34.59
CA HIS A 650 -18.26 14.15 -35.40
C HIS A 650 -17.06 13.22 -35.15
N HIS A 651 -16.99 12.55 -34.00
CA HIS A 651 -15.83 11.73 -33.59
C HIS A 651 -16.18 10.25 -33.40
N GLN A 652 -17.31 9.79 -33.98
CA GLN A 652 -17.86 8.44 -33.78
C GLN A 652 -16.85 7.32 -34.08
N GLU A 653 -15.93 7.53 -35.03
CA GLU A 653 -14.92 6.53 -35.42
C GLU A 653 -13.75 6.44 -34.44
N THR A 654 -13.54 7.46 -33.62
CA THR A 654 -12.41 7.55 -32.67
C THR A 654 -12.82 7.29 -31.22
N ILE A 655 -14.12 7.42 -30.90
CA ILE A 655 -14.66 7.25 -29.56
C ILE A 655 -15.03 5.77 -29.36
N CYS A 656 -14.26 5.07 -28.51
CA CYS A 656 -14.58 3.70 -28.12
C CYS A 656 -15.57 3.63 -26.94
N GLY A 657 -16.18 2.46 -26.73
CA GLY A 657 -17.18 2.25 -25.68
C GLY A 657 -16.71 2.61 -24.26
N GLN A 658 -15.40 2.50 -23.98
CA GLN A 658 -14.83 2.90 -22.69
C GLN A 658 -15.00 4.39 -22.39
N TRP A 659 -14.85 5.26 -23.40
CA TRP A 659 -15.05 6.70 -23.23
C TRP A 659 -16.52 7.04 -22.98
N LEU A 660 -17.43 6.38 -23.70
CA LEU A 660 -18.88 6.54 -23.51
C LEU A 660 -19.31 6.13 -22.11
N LEU A 661 -18.83 4.98 -21.61
CA LEU A 661 -19.10 4.53 -20.25
C LEU A 661 -18.57 5.52 -19.20
N ASN A 662 -17.37 6.06 -19.42
CA ASN A 662 -16.81 7.06 -18.52
C ASN A 662 -17.68 8.34 -18.48
N TRP A 663 -18.17 8.81 -19.63
CA TRP A 663 -19.09 9.96 -19.68
C TRP A 663 -20.42 9.67 -19.00
N CYS A 664 -20.99 8.47 -19.16
CA CYS A 664 -22.19 8.06 -18.44
C CYS A 664 -21.98 8.11 -16.92
N VAL A 665 -20.84 7.62 -16.42
CA VAL A 665 -20.49 7.68 -14.99
C VAL A 665 -20.35 9.13 -14.52
N GLN A 666 -19.73 10.01 -15.32
CA GLN A 666 -19.58 11.42 -14.97
C GLN A 666 -20.92 12.14 -14.88
N ILE A 667 -21.82 11.90 -15.85
CA ILE A 667 -23.18 12.43 -15.85
C ILE A 667 -23.96 11.91 -14.63
N ALA A 668 -23.90 10.61 -14.35
CA ALA A 668 -24.56 10.01 -13.20
C ALA A 668 -24.07 10.60 -11.86
N LYS A 669 -22.75 10.83 -11.72
CA LYS A 669 -22.17 11.53 -10.56
C LYS A 669 -22.70 12.96 -10.43
N GLY A 670 -22.80 13.69 -11.54
CA GLY A 670 -23.39 15.04 -11.55
C GLY A 670 -24.86 15.05 -11.13
N MET A 671 -25.64 14.07 -11.58
CA MET A 671 -27.05 13.94 -11.22
C MET A 671 -27.27 13.52 -9.77
N SER A 672 -26.46 12.57 -9.27
CA SER A 672 -26.46 12.17 -7.86
C SER A 672 -26.13 13.35 -6.94
N TYR A 673 -25.15 14.18 -7.31
CA TYR A 673 -24.82 15.41 -6.59
C TYR A 673 -26.01 16.41 -6.51
N LEU A 674 -26.78 16.55 -7.59
CA LEU A 674 -27.95 17.43 -7.63
C LEU A 674 -29.11 16.86 -6.81
N GLU A 675 -29.31 15.54 -6.85
CA GLU A 675 -30.30 14.81 -6.07
C GLU A 675 -30.06 14.97 -4.56
N GLU A 676 -28.81 14.82 -4.10
CA GLU A 676 -28.41 15.05 -2.70
C GLU A 676 -28.75 16.47 -2.20
N ARG A 677 -28.89 17.44 -3.11
CA ARG A 677 -29.23 18.84 -2.81
C ARG A 677 -30.68 19.18 -3.10
N HIS A 678 -31.50 18.17 -3.41
CA HIS A 678 -32.90 18.33 -3.79
C HIS A 678 -33.11 19.26 -5.01
N LEU A 679 -32.14 19.27 -5.93
CA LEU A 679 -32.19 20.07 -7.16
C LEU A 679 -32.56 19.20 -8.35
N VAL A 680 -33.54 19.64 -9.14
CA VAL A 680 -33.96 18.97 -10.38
C VAL A 680 -33.30 19.67 -11.56
N HIS A 681 -32.50 18.95 -12.36
CA HIS A 681 -31.78 19.53 -13.50
C HIS A 681 -32.70 20.06 -14.62
N ARG A 682 -33.86 19.44 -14.84
CA ARG A 682 -34.91 19.78 -15.83
C ARG A 682 -34.53 19.72 -17.32
N ASP A 683 -33.24 19.75 -17.68
CA ASP A 683 -32.79 19.72 -19.09
C ASP A 683 -31.75 18.61 -19.37
N LEU A 684 -31.82 17.49 -18.62
CA LEU A 684 -31.07 16.28 -18.96
C LEU A 684 -31.92 15.45 -19.93
N ALA A 685 -31.42 15.20 -21.14
CA ALA A 685 -32.17 14.52 -22.19
C ALA A 685 -31.40 13.33 -22.78
N ALA A 686 -32.12 12.25 -23.10
CA ALA A 686 -31.56 11.03 -23.70
C ALA A 686 -31.01 11.21 -25.13
N ARG A 687 -31.25 12.38 -25.74
CA ARG A 687 -30.64 12.75 -27.03
C ARG A 687 -29.16 13.13 -26.92
N ASN A 688 -28.66 13.36 -25.70
CA ASN A 688 -27.30 13.81 -25.43
C ASN A 688 -26.31 12.65 -25.34
#